data_AF-A0A7Y3TI88-F1
#
_entry.id   AF-A0A7Y3TI88-F1
#
_cell.length_a   1.000
_cell.length_b   1.000
_cell.length_c   1.000
_cell.angle_alpha   90.00
_cell.angle_beta   90.00
_cell.angle_gamma   90.00
#
_symmetry.space_group_name_H-M   'P 1'
#
loop_
_entity.id
_entity.type
_entity.pdbx_description
1 polymer ?
#
loop_
_entity_poly.entity_id
_entity_poly.type
_entity_poly.pdbx_seq_one_letter_code
_entity_poly.pdbx_strand_id
1 'polypeptide(L)'
;MDKPNRHFTHVLENRSNKFLHAQIPDEWFLDKPDFDYGIDFTANIVINEQVTGLNFSIQLKSKKIESHESSVAISIKYSTLRLYNTRLEPVLFIAYVKSENEAYYLWFDELKIDLTSEQKTLRINIPKTNKLSLINWDDVTSHVQKRFSLKSLADGIKDLEYSEMSNAQVLAWSNYYGSRFEDAAFYFKKVLTEEQESASKISLIEGLSHSLYMLYRYQEALENINRAILLSGTTGQYLTKACILAEDGITNKNKARALEAKKIFSSYINEHDTNASCWFNSANALRYLNEYQEAAEQYEKGLAIDPNHAEAWKNLGSCYYEFRDHEKEISCYDKALKLNPKLAEALFSKGATLSFVYNKDNEGLELMMQALDLGEKAMILNFPFGYFWIAQAHKKLGNTEEVLYFIDKGLDIDPQNSSMLDFKTEFLALHWDDSEIFKSKAQDFFSFRIELDGNYKSLYYLIKTQDDVDNRTLLNYLKKHLSILQTIKLDTFLQSKVVLADLLSFLIHYDKYTQFRTDFPQSRYSGHLVSPHYYPAKEFLEIFDIIAAYSFSAAISVYEEGGDSYEIANKILDCLLSLPDLIILLTVLDDLTKQDKMEAVIILIREFPNVAIREFSSQLGYIVGRLDLEPVNTDDIISDKWLDQLHENVYNLAIKKFKLE
;
A
#
# COMPACT_ATOMS: atom_id res chain seq x y z
N MET A 1 7.74 -44.40 72.34
CA MET A 1 7.79 -44.30 70.87
C MET A 1 7.52 -42.86 70.51
N ASP A 2 8.57 -42.07 70.33
CA ASP A 2 8.44 -40.69 69.88
C ASP A 2 7.95 -40.67 68.44
N LYS A 3 6.90 -39.88 68.19
CA LYS A 3 6.30 -39.75 66.86
C LYS A 3 7.35 -39.25 65.87
N PRO A 4 7.36 -39.75 64.62
CA PRO A 4 8.34 -39.37 63.61
C PRO A 4 8.32 -37.86 63.41
N ASN A 5 9.51 -37.27 63.32
CA ASN A 5 9.76 -35.85 63.13
C ASN A 5 9.17 -35.44 61.77
N ARG A 6 7.88 -35.02 61.74
CA ARG A 6 7.23 -34.54 60.51
C ARG A 6 8.09 -33.44 59.93
N HIS A 7 8.55 -33.60 58.69
CA HIS A 7 9.34 -32.60 57.98
C HIS A 7 8.74 -31.21 58.20
N PHE A 8 9.55 -30.26 58.65
CA PHE A 8 9.14 -28.91 59.07
C PHE A 8 8.30 -28.19 57.99
N THR A 9 8.47 -28.57 56.72
CA THR A 9 7.65 -28.17 55.56
C THR A 9 6.17 -28.51 55.72
N HIS A 10 5.83 -29.73 56.17
CA HIS A 10 4.44 -30.16 56.38
C HIS A 10 3.76 -29.40 57.54
N VAL A 11 4.53 -28.99 58.56
CA VAL A 11 4.01 -28.16 59.65
C VAL A 11 3.71 -26.74 59.17
N LEU A 12 4.55 -26.21 58.28
CA LEU A 12 4.37 -24.89 57.68
C LEU A 12 3.18 -24.88 56.71
N GLU A 13 3.06 -25.90 55.87
CA GLU A 13 1.94 -26.09 54.94
C GLU A 13 0.61 -26.28 55.66
N ASN A 14 0.57 -27.09 56.72
CA ASN A 14 -0.63 -27.21 57.55
C ASN A 14 -1.04 -25.88 58.20
N ARG A 15 -0.07 -25.02 58.55
CA ARG A 15 -0.36 -23.70 59.12
C ARG A 15 -0.89 -22.73 58.07
N SER A 16 -0.29 -22.69 56.89
CA SER A 16 -0.76 -21.83 55.79
C SER A 16 -2.16 -22.23 55.32
N ASN A 17 -2.45 -23.54 55.21
CA ASN A 17 -3.78 -24.01 54.81
C ASN A 17 -4.82 -23.65 55.86
N LYS A 18 -4.51 -23.86 57.15
CA LYS A 18 -5.41 -23.43 58.25
C LYS A 18 -5.65 -21.92 58.27
N PHE A 19 -4.62 -21.13 57.99
CA PHE A 19 -4.75 -19.68 57.90
C PHE A 19 -5.69 -19.30 56.75
N LEU A 20 -5.46 -19.86 55.55
CA LEU A 20 -6.29 -19.62 54.37
C LEU A 20 -7.77 -19.99 54.60
N HIS A 21 -8.03 -21.20 55.10
CA HIS A 21 -9.40 -21.65 55.41
C HIS A 21 -10.09 -20.76 56.44
N ALA A 22 -9.35 -20.17 57.39
CA ALA A 22 -9.92 -19.26 58.37
C ALA A 22 -10.20 -17.84 57.84
N GLN A 23 -9.65 -17.48 56.67
CA GLN A 23 -9.93 -16.18 56.04
C GLN A 23 -11.09 -16.25 55.05
N ILE A 24 -11.29 -17.39 54.38
CA ILE A 24 -12.32 -17.56 53.35
C ILE A 24 -13.71 -17.64 54.01
N PRO A 25 -14.76 -17.04 53.41
CA PRO A 25 -16.13 -17.12 53.95
C PRO A 25 -16.57 -18.58 54.16
N ASP A 26 -17.22 -18.87 55.29
CA ASP A 26 -17.65 -20.23 55.66
C ASP A 26 -18.61 -20.86 54.64
N GLU A 27 -19.32 -20.02 53.89
CA GLU A 27 -20.25 -20.43 52.84
C GLU A 27 -19.56 -20.84 51.53
N TRP A 28 -18.27 -20.50 51.33
CA TRP A 28 -17.52 -20.82 50.11
C TRP A 28 -16.86 -22.20 50.19
N PHE A 29 -16.76 -22.87 49.04
CA PHE A 29 -16.13 -24.19 48.95
C PHE A 29 -14.70 -24.08 48.43
N LEU A 30 -13.76 -24.72 49.13
CA LEU A 30 -12.36 -24.83 48.72
C LEU A 30 -12.06 -26.26 48.29
N ASP A 31 -11.95 -26.46 46.98
CA ASP A 31 -11.63 -27.75 46.40
C ASP A 31 -10.14 -27.86 46.13
N LYS A 32 -9.55 -29.02 46.39
CA LYS A 32 -8.19 -29.32 45.97
C LYS A 32 -8.24 -29.96 44.58
N PRO A 33 -7.62 -29.36 43.54
CA PRO A 33 -7.72 -29.89 42.19
C PRO A 33 -7.04 -31.26 42.07
N ASP A 34 -7.61 -32.14 41.25
CA ASP A 34 -7.14 -33.53 41.04
C ASP A 34 -5.73 -33.61 40.43
N PHE A 35 -5.28 -32.55 39.75
CA PHE A 35 -3.97 -32.46 39.11
C PHE A 35 -3.21 -31.21 39.58
N ASP A 36 -1.97 -31.39 40.05
CA ASP A 36 -1.08 -30.32 40.49
C ASP A 36 -0.42 -29.61 39.30
N TYR A 37 -1.17 -28.70 38.70
CA TYR A 37 -0.64 -27.74 37.73
C TYR A 37 -0.21 -26.41 38.38
N GLY A 38 0.24 -26.46 39.63
CA GLY A 38 0.53 -25.26 40.41
C GLY A 38 -0.71 -24.56 40.95
N ILE A 39 -1.86 -25.22 41.06
CA ILE A 39 -3.00 -24.69 41.82
C ILE A 39 -3.14 -25.54 43.07
N ASP A 40 -3.16 -24.89 44.24
CA ASP A 40 -3.31 -25.58 45.52
C ASP A 40 -4.78 -25.74 45.90
N PHE A 41 -5.60 -24.74 45.56
CA PHE A 41 -7.04 -24.74 45.81
C PHE A 41 -7.82 -24.01 44.71
N THR A 42 -9.06 -24.41 44.48
CA THR A 42 -10.06 -23.65 43.74
C THR A 42 -11.14 -23.21 44.74
N ALA A 43 -11.39 -21.90 44.82
CA ALA A 43 -12.43 -21.35 45.68
C ALA A 43 -13.69 -21.09 44.84
N ASN A 44 -14.81 -21.70 45.22
CA ASN A 44 -16.11 -21.49 44.59
C ASN A 44 -16.92 -20.49 45.41
N ILE A 45 -17.37 -19.42 44.76
CA ILE A 45 -18.11 -18.33 45.38
C ILE A 45 -19.58 -18.74 45.57
N VAL A 46 -20.05 -18.60 46.80
CA VAL A 46 -21.46 -18.79 47.18
C VAL A 46 -22.05 -17.45 47.56
N ILE A 47 -23.23 -17.14 47.01
CA ILE A 47 -24.00 -15.92 47.32
C ILE A 47 -25.42 -16.38 47.64
N ASN A 48 -25.98 -15.90 48.75
CA ASN A 48 -27.33 -16.26 49.21
C ASN A 48 -27.57 -17.77 49.28
N GLU A 49 -26.64 -18.52 49.87
CA GLU A 49 -26.69 -19.99 50.02
C GLU A 49 -26.70 -20.78 48.68
N GLN A 50 -26.37 -20.14 47.55
CA GLN A 50 -26.27 -20.79 46.23
C GLN A 50 -24.86 -20.69 45.64
N VAL A 51 -24.37 -21.80 45.07
CA VAL A 51 -23.11 -21.85 44.31
C VAL A 51 -23.29 -21.05 43.02
N THR A 52 -22.52 -20.00 42.86
CA THR A 52 -22.69 -19.04 41.74
C THR A 52 -22.06 -19.48 40.43
N GLY A 53 -21.27 -20.56 40.44
CA GLY A 53 -20.41 -20.95 39.31
C GLY A 53 -19.19 -20.04 39.09
N LEU A 54 -19.11 -18.90 39.79
CA LEU A 54 -17.93 -18.07 39.84
C LEU A 54 -16.90 -18.73 40.74
N ASN A 55 -15.68 -18.85 40.24
CA ASN A 55 -14.58 -19.40 41.00
C ASN A 55 -13.29 -18.63 40.72
N PHE A 56 -12.29 -18.87 41.56
CA PHE A 56 -10.93 -18.43 41.30
C PHE A 56 -9.95 -19.47 41.82
N SER A 57 -8.81 -19.55 41.15
CA SER A 57 -7.75 -20.47 41.52
C SER A 57 -6.79 -19.82 42.50
N ILE A 58 -6.27 -20.59 43.46
CA ILE A 58 -5.33 -20.12 44.49
C ILE A 58 -4.02 -20.89 44.34
N GLN A 59 -2.92 -20.15 44.24
CA GLN A 59 -1.57 -20.69 44.42
C GLN A 59 -0.99 -20.13 45.73
N LEU A 60 -0.83 -21.01 46.70
CA LEU A 60 -0.36 -20.76 48.05
C LEU A 60 1.12 -21.12 48.19
N LYS A 61 1.94 -20.13 48.57
CA LYS A 61 3.35 -20.32 48.93
C LYS A 61 3.58 -19.96 50.39
N SER A 62 4.47 -20.70 51.05
CA SER A 62 4.73 -20.52 52.48
C SER A 62 6.20 -20.25 52.77
N LYS A 63 6.46 -19.27 53.64
CA LYS A 63 7.79 -18.85 54.06
C LYS A 63 7.92 -18.80 55.59
N LYS A 64 9.15 -18.97 56.08
CA LYS A 64 9.45 -18.84 57.52
C LYS A 64 9.62 -17.39 57.95
N ILE A 65 10.42 -16.64 57.19
CA ILE A 65 10.81 -15.24 57.41
C ILE A 65 10.89 -14.60 56.02
N GLU A 66 10.55 -13.32 55.90
CA GLU A 66 10.78 -12.50 54.71
C GLU A 66 11.74 -11.36 55.08
N SER A 67 12.73 -11.09 54.22
CA SER A 67 13.77 -10.09 54.48
C SER A 67 13.41 -8.69 54.01
N HIS A 68 12.44 -8.57 53.10
CA HIS A 68 11.99 -7.28 52.58
C HIS A 68 10.85 -6.70 53.41
N GLU A 69 10.99 -5.45 53.83
CA GLU A 69 10.00 -4.76 54.67
C GLU A 69 8.69 -4.46 53.92
N SER A 70 8.73 -4.28 52.60
CA SER A 70 7.59 -3.81 51.80
C SER A 70 6.88 -4.89 50.96
N SER A 71 7.47 -6.08 50.78
CA SER A 71 6.89 -7.13 49.92
C SER A 71 7.35 -8.54 50.31
N VAL A 72 6.64 -9.56 49.83
CA VAL A 72 6.96 -10.98 49.97
C VAL A 72 7.26 -11.59 48.61
N ALA A 73 8.45 -12.14 48.43
CA ALA A 73 8.89 -12.61 47.12
C ALA A 73 8.58 -14.09 46.87
N ILE A 74 7.72 -14.45 45.91
CA ILE A 74 7.49 -15.84 45.51
C ILE A 74 8.18 -16.17 44.20
N SER A 75 8.42 -17.45 43.93
CA SER A 75 8.98 -17.93 42.65
C SER A 75 8.02 -18.92 42.01
N ILE A 76 7.63 -18.64 40.77
CA ILE A 76 6.70 -19.47 39.99
C ILE A 76 7.37 -19.89 38.68
N LYS A 77 7.15 -21.12 38.23
CA LYS A 77 7.69 -21.61 36.95
C LYS A 77 6.99 -20.92 35.78
N TYR A 78 7.72 -20.59 34.72
CA TYR A 78 7.13 -20.01 33.51
C TYR A 78 6.07 -20.92 32.86
N SER A 79 6.27 -22.25 32.91
CA SER A 79 5.28 -23.22 32.45
C SER A 79 3.94 -23.10 33.19
N THR A 80 4.00 -22.78 34.48
CA THR A 80 2.83 -22.59 35.35
C THR A 80 2.16 -21.24 35.07
N LEU A 81 2.94 -20.17 34.88
CA LEU A 81 2.40 -18.85 34.50
C LEU A 81 1.72 -18.86 33.12
N ARG A 82 2.28 -19.58 32.15
CA ARG A 82 1.65 -19.80 30.84
C ARG A 82 0.30 -20.49 30.98
N LEU A 83 0.21 -21.48 31.87
CA LEU A 83 -1.07 -22.14 32.13
C LEU A 83 -2.08 -21.19 32.78
N TYR A 84 -1.67 -20.38 33.77
CA TYR A 84 -2.58 -19.40 34.37
C TYR A 84 -3.13 -18.40 33.36
N ASN A 85 -2.31 -18.00 32.37
CA ASN A 85 -2.76 -17.11 31.29
C ASN A 85 -3.86 -17.75 30.41
N THR A 86 -3.94 -19.08 30.38
CA THR A 86 -4.98 -19.82 29.64
C THR A 86 -6.22 -20.15 30.47
N ARG A 87 -6.24 -19.86 31.78
CA ARG A 87 -7.40 -20.16 32.64
C ARG A 87 -8.51 -19.15 32.46
N LEU A 88 -9.76 -19.62 32.60
CA LEU A 88 -10.94 -18.77 32.48
C LEU A 88 -11.09 -17.88 33.72
N GLU A 89 -10.98 -18.50 34.88
CA GLU A 89 -11.01 -17.89 36.19
C GLU A 89 -9.71 -17.16 36.56
N PRO A 90 -9.78 -16.09 37.38
CA PRO A 90 -8.59 -15.41 37.86
C PRO A 90 -7.79 -16.30 38.82
N VAL A 91 -6.49 -16.01 38.91
CA VAL A 91 -5.56 -16.72 39.80
C VAL A 91 -5.06 -15.77 40.88
N LEU A 92 -5.31 -16.12 42.14
CA LEU A 92 -4.86 -15.39 43.31
C LEU A 92 -3.56 -16.00 43.85
N PHE A 93 -2.49 -15.22 43.86
CA PHE A 93 -1.27 -15.60 44.55
C PHE A 93 -1.37 -15.25 46.01
N ILE A 94 -1.06 -16.22 46.88
CA ILE A 94 -1.03 -16.04 48.33
C ILE A 94 0.34 -16.46 48.86
N ALA A 95 0.98 -15.57 49.61
CA ALA A 95 2.24 -15.85 50.30
C ALA A 95 2.06 -15.74 51.82
N TYR A 96 2.09 -16.87 52.52
CA TYR A 96 2.04 -16.93 53.99
C TYR A 96 3.44 -16.79 54.61
N VAL A 97 3.60 -15.89 55.58
CA VAL A 97 4.86 -15.63 56.30
C VAL A 97 4.70 -16.00 57.78
N LYS A 98 5.36 -17.09 58.20
CA LYS A 98 5.21 -17.64 59.56
C LYS A 98 5.61 -16.68 60.67
N SER A 99 6.68 -15.90 60.50
CA SER A 99 7.16 -14.94 61.50
C SER A 99 6.18 -13.79 61.76
N GLU A 100 5.38 -13.45 60.75
CA GLU A 100 4.38 -12.39 60.79
C GLU A 100 2.99 -12.94 61.11
N ASN A 101 2.82 -14.27 61.05
CA ASN A 101 1.55 -14.97 61.15
C ASN A 101 0.46 -14.34 60.26
N GLU A 102 0.85 -14.00 59.05
CA GLU A 102 0.04 -13.27 58.08
C GLU A 102 0.25 -13.85 56.68
N ALA A 103 -0.74 -13.67 55.80
CA ALA A 103 -0.60 -13.93 54.38
C ALA A 103 -0.83 -12.67 53.55
N TYR A 104 -0.19 -12.61 52.40
CA TYR A 104 -0.30 -11.49 51.48
C TYR A 104 -0.75 -11.96 50.12
N TYR A 105 -1.55 -11.15 49.41
CA TYR A 105 -2.14 -11.55 48.15
C TYR A 105 -1.85 -10.60 46.98
N LEU A 106 -1.86 -11.16 45.77
CA LEU A 106 -1.75 -10.42 44.52
C LEU A 106 -2.50 -11.19 43.43
N TRP A 107 -3.29 -10.50 42.62
CA TRP A 107 -3.92 -11.12 41.47
C TRP A 107 -2.93 -11.30 40.34
N PHE A 108 -2.96 -12.46 39.68
CA PHE A 108 -2.07 -12.74 38.56
C PHE A 108 -2.26 -11.79 37.38
N ASP A 109 -3.49 -11.35 37.10
CA ASP A 109 -3.82 -10.45 35.99
C ASP A 109 -3.44 -8.98 36.27
N GLU A 110 -3.11 -8.63 37.51
CA GLU A 110 -2.48 -7.34 37.84
C GLU A 110 -0.99 -7.29 37.45
N LEU A 111 -0.40 -8.44 37.11
CA LEU A 111 1.01 -8.54 36.73
C LEU A 111 1.20 -8.36 35.22
N LYS A 112 2.09 -7.44 34.85
CA LYS A 112 2.59 -7.31 33.48
C LYS A 112 3.81 -8.22 33.31
N ILE A 113 3.58 -9.43 32.79
CA ILE A 113 4.62 -10.46 32.63
C ILE A 113 4.84 -10.76 31.15
N ASP A 114 6.09 -10.67 30.70
CA ASP A 114 6.50 -11.21 29.41
C ASP A 114 6.70 -12.73 29.51
N LEU A 115 5.77 -13.49 28.93
CA LEU A 115 5.78 -14.96 28.92
C LEU A 115 6.55 -15.56 27.72
N THR A 116 7.12 -14.73 26.84
CA THR A 116 7.91 -15.16 25.67
C THR A 116 9.36 -15.51 26.03
N SER A 117 9.80 -15.13 27.23
CA SER A 117 11.13 -15.45 27.77
C SER A 117 11.38 -16.96 27.94
N GLU A 118 12.62 -17.40 27.71
CA GLU A 118 13.10 -18.78 27.98
C GLU A 118 13.44 -19.03 29.46
N GLN A 119 13.16 -18.08 30.34
CA GLN A 119 13.42 -18.23 31.78
C GLN A 119 12.62 -19.40 32.37
N LYS A 120 13.26 -20.16 33.29
CA LYS A 120 12.60 -21.31 33.95
C LYS A 120 11.62 -20.87 35.04
N THR A 121 11.92 -19.77 35.75
CA THR A 121 11.15 -19.28 36.90
C THR A 121 11.15 -17.75 36.94
N LEU A 122 10.00 -17.16 37.29
CA LEU A 122 9.85 -15.74 37.56
C LEU A 122 9.76 -15.49 39.07
N ARG A 123 10.42 -14.44 39.56
CA ARG A 123 10.27 -13.94 40.92
C ARG A 123 9.24 -12.82 40.96
N ILE A 124 8.19 -13.00 41.76
CA ILE A 124 7.07 -12.06 41.90
C ILE A 124 7.09 -11.49 43.32
N ASN A 125 7.00 -10.17 43.46
CA ASN A 125 6.97 -9.50 44.77
C ASN A 125 5.54 -9.10 45.12
N ILE A 126 4.95 -9.79 46.10
CA ILE A 126 3.59 -9.50 46.59
C ILE A 126 3.67 -8.35 47.62
N PRO A 127 2.95 -7.23 47.43
CA PRO A 127 2.99 -6.11 48.36
C PRO A 127 2.49 -6.48 49.76
N LYS A 128 3.20 -6.08 50.83
CA LYS A 128 2.75 -6.30 52.22
C LYS A 128 1.55 -5.41 52.63
N THR A 129 1.17 -4.47 51.78
CA THR A 129 -0.08 -3.71 51.92
C THR A 129 -1.31 -4.58 51.71
N ASN A 130 -1.20 -5.65 50.92
CA ASN A 130 -2.33 -6.53 50.57
C ASN A 130 -2.42 -7.70 51.55
N LYS A 131 -2.80 -7.43 52.80
CA LYS A 131 -2.98 -8.47 53.83
C LYS A 131 -4.23 -9.29 53.55
N LEU A 132 -4.11 -10.61 53.56
CA LEU A 132 -5.24 -11.51 53.41
C LEU A 132 -6.21 -11.41 54.59
N SER A 133 -5.72 -11.12 55.81
CA SER A 133 -6.56 -10.88 56.98
C SER A 133 -7.47 -9.64 56.89
N LEU A 134 -7.18 -8.74 55.94
CA LEU A 134 -7.94 -7.51 55.70
C LEU A 134 -8.62 -7.51 54.33
N ILE A 135 -8.65 -8.66 53.64
CA ILE A 135 -9.25 -8.74 52.30
C ILE A 135 -10.76 -8.51 52.39
N ASN A 136 -11.28 -7.67 51.50
CA ASN A 136 -12.71 -7.48 51.34
C ASN A 136 -13.23 -8.52 50.35
N TRP A 137 -14.02 -9.48 50.84
CA TRP A 137 -14.55 -10.56 50.01
C TRP A 137 -15.63 -10.10 49.01
N ASP A 138 -16.27 -8.96 49.24
CA ASP A 138 -17.15 -8.32 48.24
C ASP A 138 -16.34 -7.77 47.05
N ASP A 139 -15.15 -7.22 47.32
CA ASP A 139 -14.23 -6.75 46.28
C ASP A 139 -13.64 -7.93 45.50
N VAL A 140 -13.35 -9.05 46.18
CA VAL A 140 -12.95 -10.30 45.52
C VAL A 140 -14.06 -10.79 44.60
N THR A 141 -15.30 -10.84 45.10
CA THR A 141 -16.47 -11.24 44.31
C THR A 141 -16.64 -10.33 43.10
N SER A 142 -16.54 -9.02 43.29
CA SER A 142 -16.62 -8.02 42.21
C SER A 142 -15.48 -8.14 41.21
N HIS A 143 -14.25 -8.43 41.66
CA HIS A 143 -13.09 -8.64 40.80
C HIS A 143 -13.25 -9.91 39.95
N VAL A 144 -13.69 -11.02 40.57
CA VAL A 144 -13.98 -12.27 39.87
C VAL A 144 -15.11 -12.06 38.88
N GLN A 145 -16.24 -11.47 39.30
CA GLN A 145 -17.34 -11.09 38.42
C GLN A 145 -16.88 -10.21 37.25
N LYS A 146 -16.02 -9.23 37.50
CA LYS A 146 -15.48 -8.33 36.47
C LYS A 146 -14.56 -9.07 35.49
N ARG A 147 -13.77 -10.04 35.95
CA ARG A 147 -12.91 -10.85 35.09
C ARG A 147 -13.73 -11.78 34.21
N PHE A 148 -14.73 -12.43 34.80
CA PHE A 148 -15.74 -13.18 34.06
C PHE A 148 -16.52 -12.26 33.13
N SER A 149 -16.78 -10.99 33.49
CA SER A 149 -17.55 -10.05 32.67
C SER A 149 -16.76 -9.38 31.53
N LEU A 150 -15.46 -9.12 31.71
CA LEU A 150 -14.55 -8.70 30.64
C LEU A 150 -14.33 -9.82 29.62
N LYS A 151 -14.42 -11.09 30.04
CA LYS A 151 -14.54 -12.25 29.15
C LYS A 151 -15.98 -12.50 28.69
N SER A 152 -16.99 -11.85 29.31
CA SER A 152 -18.42 -11.92 28.96
C SER A 152 -18.86 -10.87 27.94
N LEU A 153 -17.94 -10.25 27.19
CA LEU A 153 -18.26 -9.51 25.96
C LEU A 153 -18.79 -10.44 24.83
N ALA A 154 -19.03 -11.72 25.14
CA ALA A 154 -19.92 -12.63 24.42
C ALA A 154 -21.36 -12.52 24.96
N ASP A 155 -21.98 -11.35 24.75
CA ASP A 155 -23.26 -10.93 25.34
C ASP A 155 -24.48 -11.62 24.68
N GLY A 156 -24.53 -12.95 24.78
CA GLY A 156 -25.62 -13.80 24.28
C GLY A 156 -25.86 -15.10 25.06
N ILE A 157 -25.15 -15.34 26.17
CA ILE A 157 -25.31 -16.53 27.01
C ILE A 157 -25.51 -16.09 28.45
N LYS A 158 -26.69 -15.55 28.77
CA LYS A 158 -27.07 -15.26 30.17
C LYS A 158 -28.09 -16.22 30.77
N ASP A 159 -28.59 -17.20 30.03
CA ASP A 159 -29.63 -18.12 30.51
C ASP A 159 -29.36 -19.60 30.20
N LEU A 160 -28.20 -20.15 30.55
CA LEU A 160 -27.98 -21.61 30.51
C LEU A 160 -27.23 -22.08 31.75
N GLU A 161 -27.93 -22.77 32.65
CA GLU A 161 -27.35 -23.44 33.80
C GLU A 161 -26.36 -24.53 33.34
N TYR A 162 -25.17 -24.60 33.96
CA TYR A 162 -24.09 -25.54 33.61
C TYR A 162 -24.50 -27.03 33.69
N SER A 163 -25.62 -27.31 34.38
CA SER A 163 -26.25 -28.64 34.50
C SER A 163 -26.95 -29.13 33.23
N GLU A 164 -27.12 -28.29 32.20
CA GLU A 164 -27.86 -28.62 30.98
C GLU A 164 -26.98 -28.78 29.71
N MET A 165 -25.67 -28.57 29.80
CA MET A 165 -24.77 -28.63 28.64
C MET A 165 -24.31 -30.05 28.31
N SER A 166 -24.38 -30.44 27.03
CA SER A 166 -23.77 -31.71 26.57
C SER A 166 -22.24 -31.63 26.60
N ASN A 167 -21.56 -32.77 26.79
CA ASN A 167 -20.09 -32.84 26.72
C ASN A 167 -19.54 -32.27 25.40
N ALA A 168 -20.31 -32.34 24.31
CA ALA A 168 -19.94 -31.78 23.02
C ALA A 168 -20.01 -30.23 22.99
N GLN A 169 -20.97 -29.61 23.67
CA GLN A 169 -21.03 -28.15 23.84
C GLN A 169 -19.86 -27.62 24.65
N VAL A 170 -19.51 -28.31 25.75
CA VAL A 170 -18.34 -27.94 26.58
C VAL A 170 -17.05 -27.99 25.76
N LEU A 171 -16.89 -29.04 24.93
CA LEU A 171 -15.75 -29.15 24.01
C LEU A 171 -15.74 -28.03 22.95
N ALA A 172 -16.90 -27.68 22.38
CA ALA A 172 -16.98 -26.61 21.39
C ALA A 172 -16.51 -25.27 21.96
N TRP A 173 -17.06 -24.85 23.11
CA TRP A 173 -16.67 -23.60 23.75
C TRP A 173 -15.25 -23.63 24.31
N SER A 174 -14.79 -24.77 24.85
CA SER A 174 -13.40 -24.92 25.32
C SER A 174 -12.39 -24.74 24.18
N ASN A 175 -12.66 -25.32 23.00
CA ASN A 175 -11.81 -25.12 21.83
C ASN A 175 -11.88 -23.69 21.31
N TYR A 176 -13.09 -23.10 21.29
CA TYR A 176 -13.30 -21.70 20.88
C TYR A 176 -12.49 -20.71 21.73
N TYR A 177 -12.62 -20.78 23.06
CA TYR A 177 -11.88 -19.90 23.98
C TYR A 177 -10.38 -20.23 24.04
N GLY A 178 -10.01 -21.46 23.66
CA GLY A 178 -8.62 -21.86 23.46
C GLY A 178 -8.04 -21.47 22.08
N SER A 179 -8.78 -20.71 21.27
CA SER A 179 -8.40 -20.29 19.91
C SER A 179 -8.09 -21.45 18.94
N ARG A 180 -8.61 -22.65 19.22
CA ARG A 180 -8.55 -23.81 18.32
C ARG A 180 -9.80 -23.80 17.45
N PHE A 181 -9.84 -22.88 16.49
CA PHE A 181 -11.05 -22.57 15.74
C PHE A 181 -11.49 -23.71 14.79
N GLU A 182 -10.57 -24.52 14.26
CA GLU A 182 -10.94 -25.72 13.50
C GLU A 182 -11.72 -26.74 14.36
N ASP A 183 -11.18 -27.05 15.54
CA ASP A 183 -11.81 -27.98 16.49
C ASP A 183 -13.14 -27.39 16.99
N ALA A 184 -13.16 -26.10 17.32
CA ALA A 184 -14.36 -25.39 17.73
C ALA A 184 -15.47 -25.48 16.67
N ALA A 185 -15.15 -25.17 15.41
CA ALA A 185 -16.09 -25.25 14.30
C ALA A 185 -16.61 -26.68 14.08
N PHE A 186 -15.75 -27.69 14.23
CA PHE A 186 -16.16 -29.10 14.16
C PHE A 186 -17.18 -29.45 15.24
N TYR A 187 -16.88 -29.14 16.50
CA TYR A 187 -17.77 -29.46 17.61
C TYR A 187 -19.07 -28.65 17.58
N PHE A 188 -19.03 -27.36 17.21
CA PHE A 188 -20.25 -26.57 17.02
C PHE A 188 -21.15 -27.15 15.92
N LYS A 189 -20.59 -27.55 14.77
CA LYS A 189 -21.36 -28.23 13.70
C LYS A 189 -22.02 -29.51 14.21
N LYS A 190 -21.28 -30.33 14.98
CA LYS A 190 -21.79 -31.58 15.54
C LYS A 190 -22.96 -31.36 16.50
N VAL A 191 -22.81 -30.43 17.44
CA VAL A 191 -23.89 -30.09 18.39
C VAL A 191 -25.14 -29.61 17.64
N LEU A 192 -24.96 -28.73 16.66
CA LEU A 192 -26.08 -28.17 15.88
C LEU A 192 -26.83 -29.20 15.00
N THR A 193 -26.21 -30.35 14.71
CA THR A 193 -26.89 -31.47 14.02
C THR A 193 -27.68 -32.38 14.95
N GLU A 194 -27.34 -32.41 16.25
CA GLU A 194 -27.92 -33.34 17.23
C GLU A 194 -29.06 -32.69 18.04
N GLU A 195 -29.14 -31.35 18.13
CA GLU A 195 -30.14 -30.63 18.94
C GLU A 195 -31.38 -30.16 18.17
N GLN A 196 -32.56 -30.60 18.64
CA GLN A 196 -33.88 -30.10 18.23
C GLN A 196 -34.39 -29.05 19.23
N GLU A 197 -34.18 -27.78 18.88
CA GLU A 197 -34.90 -26.59 19.39
C GLU A 197 -34.70 -26.22 20.88
N SER A 198 -33.74 -25.33 21.14
CA SER A 198 -33.68 -24.52 22.37
C SER A 198 -32.98 -23.17 22.11
N ALA A 199 -33.10 -22.23 23.07
CA ALA A 199 -32.50 -20.90 22.99
C ALA A 199 -30.95 -20.90 22.91
N SER A 200 -30.29 -21.97 23.36
CA SER A 200 -28.83 -22.17 23.24
C SER A 200 -28.35 -22.24 21.79
N LYS A 201 -29.25 -22.53 20.85
CA LYS A 201 -28.95 -22.71 19.43
C LYS A 201 -28.40 -21.44 18.77
N ILE A 202 -28.82 -20.25 19.22
CA ILE A 202 -28.35 -18.99 18.64
C ILE A 202 -26.86 -18.78 18.93
N SER A 203 -26.48 -18.89 20.20
CA SER A 203 -25.08 -18.70 20.64
C SER A 203 -24.14 -19.74 20.03
N LEU A 204 -24.62 -20.97 19.81
CA LEU A 204 -23.86 -22.02 19.11
C LEU A 204 -23.65 -21.70 17.62
N ILE A 205 -24.66 -21.14 16.94
CA ILE A 205 -24.54 -20.69 15.53
C ILE A 205 -23.58 -19.49 15.44
N GLU A 206 -23.63 -18.56 16.40
CA GLU A 206 -22.70 -17.44 16.48
C GLU A 206 -21.27 -17.90 16.73
N GLY A 207 -21.06 -18.82 17.68
CA GLY A 207 -19.76 -19.43 17.95
C GLY A 207 -19.19 -20.16 16.72
N LEU A 208 -20.05 -20.89 15.97
CA LEU A 208 -19.67 -21.49 14.70
C LEU A 208 -19.29 -20.44 13.66
N SER A 209 -20.12 -19.42 13.48
CA SER A 209 -19.89 -18.33 12.54
C SER A 209 -18.56 -17.64 12.80
N HIS A 210 -18.30 -17.28 14.05
CA HIS A 210 -17.04 -16.64 14.45
C HIS A 210 -15.85 -17.58 14.26
N SER A 211 -15.98 -18.86 14.63
CA SER A 211 -14.90 -19.84 14.38
C SER A 211 -14.56 -19.93 12.89
N LEU A 212 -15.56 -19.97 12.01
CA LEU A 212 -15.36 -20.00 10.57
C LEU A 212 -14.77 -18.68 10.03
N TYR A 213 -15.15 -17.55 10.61
CA TYR A 213 -14.57 -16.24 10.30
C TYR A 213 -13.06 -16.20 10.62
N MET A 214 -12.66 -16.67 11.81
CA MET A 214 -11.25 -16.76 12.20
C MET A 214 -10.43 -17.74 11.34
N LEU A 215 -11.10 -18.66 10.65
CA LEU A 215 -10.50 -19.57 9.67
C LEU A 215 -10.53 -19.04 8.23
N TYR A 216 -10.90 -17.76 8.03
CA TYR A 216 -11.04 -17.12 6.72
C TYR A 216 -12.08 -17.80 5.81
N ARG A 217 -13.01 -18.59 6.37
CA ARG A 217 -14.11 -19.26 5.64
C ARG A 217 -15.33 -18.34 5.59
N TYR A 218 -15.15 -17.17 4.98
CA TYR A 218 -16.11 -16.07 5.04
C TYR A 218 -17.51 -16.44 4.55
N GLN A 219 -17.64 -17.23 3.49
CA GLN A 219 -18.96 -17.62 2.96
C GLN A 219 -19.75 -18.44 3.99
N GLU A 220 -19.15 -19.46 4.60
CA GLU A 220 -19.82 -20.27 5.62
C GLU A 220 -20.07 -19.46 6.91
N ALA A 221 -19.17 -18.54 7.26
CA ALA A 221 -19.40 -17.62 8.37
C ALA A 221 -20.64 -16.74 8.09
N LEU A 222 -20.75 -16.16 6.89
CA LEU A 222 -21.90 -15.35 6.47
C LEU A 222 -23.20 -16.15 6.47
N GLU A 223 -23.19 -17.40 6.00
CA GLU A 223 -24.35 -18.28 6.04
C GLU A 223 -24.83 -18.51 7.49
N ASN A 224 -23.91 -18.76 8.42
CA ASN A 224 -24.27 -19.00 9.82
C ASN A 224 -24.69 -17.71 10.55
N ILE A 225 -24.01 -16.58 10.35
CA ILE A 225 -24.45 -15.32 10.99
C ILE A 225 -25.81 -14.87 10.45
N ASN A 226 -26.10 -15.05 9.15
CA ASN A 226 -27.42 -14.75 8.60
C ASN A 226 -28.51 -15.64 9.23
N ARG A 227 -28.20 -16.91 9.53
CA ARG A 227 -29.11 -17.79 10.29
C ARG A 227 -29.34 -17.29 11.71
N ALA A 228 -28.31 -16.83 12.41
CA ALA A 228 -28.46 -16.24 13.75
C ALA A 228 -29.30 -14.96 13.71
N ILE A 229 -29.08 -14.08 12.72
CA ILE A 229 -29.86 -12.86 12.49
C ILE A 229 -31.34 -13.17 12.25
N LEU A 230 -31.67 -14.22 11.48
CA LEU A 230 -33.06 -14.63 11.26
C LEU A 230 -33.76 -15.11 12.53
N LEU A 231 -33.01 -15.61 13.52
CA LEU A 231 -33.55 -16.13 14.77
C LEU A 231 -33.74 -15.04 15.83
N SER A 232 -32.82 -14.08 15.95
CA SER A 232 -32.89 -13.03 16.99
C SER A 232 -32.64 -11.60 16.50
N GLY A 233 -31.84 -11.41 15.45
CA GLY A 233 -31.62 -10.10 14.83
C GLY A 233 -31.01 -9.04 15.74
N THR A 234 -30.06 -9.40 16.61
CA THR A 234 -29.46 -8.45 17.56
C THR A 234 -28.46 -7.51 16.86
N THR A 235 -28.24 -6.32 17.44
CA THR A 235 -27.22 -5.37 16.96
C THR A 235 -25.84 -6.03 16.81
N GLY A 236 -25.43 -6.83 17.80
CA GLY A 236 -24.15 -7.56 17.77
C GLY A 236 -24.03 -8.53 16.59
N GLN A 237 -25.12 -9.18 16.19
CA GLN A 237 -25.12 -10.08 15.03
C GLN A 237 -24.94 -9.34 13.72
N TYR A 238 -25.62 -8.19 13.55
CA TYR A 238 -25.43 -7.33 12.39
C TYR A 238 -24.01 -6.77 12.33
N LEU A 239 -23.44 -6.32 13.45
CA LEU A 239 -22.05 -5.85 13.51
C LEU A 239 -21.04 -6.96 13.21
N THR A 240 -21.28 -8.18 13.69
CA THR A 240 -20.46 -9.36 13.35
C THR A 240 -20.51 -9.65 11.85
N LYS A 241 -21.71 -9.63 11.25
CA LYS A 241 -21.88 -9.76 9.80
C LYS A 241 -21.11 -8.67 9.04
N ALA A 242 -21.17 -7.42 9.51
CA ALA A 242 -20.45 -6.30 8.90
C ALA A 242 -18.93 -6.50 8.94
N CYS A 243 -18.38 -6.99 10.07
CA CYS A 243 -16.96 -7.32 10.18
C CYS A 243 -16.55 -8.40 9.17
N ILE A 244 -17.33 -9.49 9.07
CA ILE A 244 -17.06 -10.57 8.10
C ILE A 244 -17.10 -10.03 6.66
N LEU A 245 -18.13 -9.24 6.32
CA LEU A 245 -18.27 -8.63 4.98
C LEU A 245 -17.14 -7.66 4.63
N ALA A 246 -16.69 -6.86 5.61
CA ALA A 246 -15.59 -5.92 5.42
C ALA A 246 -14.30 -6.66 5.08
N GLU A 247 -13.92 -7.65 5.88
CA GLU A 247 -12.66 -8.38 5.68
C GLU A 247 -12.69 -9.25 4.42
N ASP A 248 -13.81 -9.89 4.13
CA ASP A 248 -14.05 -10.63 2.89
C ASP A 248 -13.99 -9.72 1.67
N GLY A 249 -14.63 -8.56 1.73
CA GLY A 249 -14.58 -7.53 0.68
C GLY A 249 -13.16 -7.05 0.39
N ILE A 250 -12.35 -6.82 1.42
CA ILE A 250 -10.95 -6.41 1.27
C ILE A 250 -10.10 -7.55 0.71
N THR A 251 -10.17 -8.73 1.33
CA THR A 251 -9.35 -9.91 0.99
C THR A 251 -9.60 -10.38 -0.43
N ASN A 252 -10.88 -10.50 -0.82
CA ASN A 252 -11.29 -11.00 -2.13
C ASN A 252 -11.53 -9.88 -3.16
N LYS A 253 -11.10 -8.65 -2.84
CA LYS A 253 -11.23 -7.46 -3.70
C LYS A 253 -12.67 -7.21 -4.21
N ASN A 254 -13.66 -7.44 -3.35
CA ASN A 254 -15.09 -7.31 -3.64
C ASN A 254 -15.69 -6.05 -3.00
N LYS A 255 -15.77 -4.97 -3.79
CA LYS A 255 -16.36 -3.69 -3.35
C LYS A 255 -17.82 -3.78 -2.92
N ALA A 256 -18.62 -4.69 -3.48
CA ALA A 256 -20.02 -4.81 -3.10
C ALA A 256 -20.18 -5.28 -1.64
N ARG A 257 -19.32 -6.20 -1.19
CA ARG A 257 -19.30 -6.66 0.22
C ARG A 257 -18.84 -5.55 1.16
N ALA A 258 -17.82 -4.78 0.79
CA ALA A 258 -17.39 -3.62 1.56
C ALA A 258 -18.49 -2.54 1.67
N LEU A 259 -19.25 -2.29 0.60
CA LEU A 259 -20.41 -1.37 0.62
C LEU A 259 -21.54 -1.88 1.52
N GLU A 260 -21.84 -3.18 1.49
CA GLU A 260 -22.82 -3.77 2.42
C GLU A 260 -22.35 -3.62 3.87
N ALA A 261 -21.07 -3.91 4.15
CA ALA A 261 -20.48 -3.71 5.47
C ALA A 261 -20.61 -2.26 5.94
N LYS A 262 -20.22 -1.28 5.10
CA LYS A 262 -20.37 0.16 5.39
C LYS A 262 -21.80 0.50 5.81
N LYS A 263 -22.80 0.05 5.05
CA LYS A 263 -24.22 0.32 5.33
C LYS A 263 -24.67 -0.28 6.67
N ILE A 264 -24.19 -1.47 7.01
CA ILE A 264 -24.53 -2.11 8.29
C ILE A 264 -23.84 -1.36 9.43
N PHE A 265 -22.55 -1.04 9.32
CA PHE A 265 -21.84 -0.26 10.32
C PHE A 265 -22.51 1.09 10.59
N SER A 266 -22.88 1.84 9.55
CA SER A 266 -23.56 3.13 9.72
C SER A 266 -24.94 3.02 10.39
N SER A 267 -25.58 1.86 10.31
CA SER A 267 -26.93 1.65 10.88
C SER A 267 -26.88 1.14 12.32
N TYR A 268 -25.81 0.46 12.73
CA TYR A 268 -25.74 -0.28 13.99
C TYR A 268 -24.63 0.16 14.94
N ILE A 269 -23.55 0.79 14.45
CA ILE A 269 -22.56 1.44 15.31
C ILE A 269 -23.17 2.75 15.83
N ASN A 270 -23.12 2.94 17.14
CA ASN A 270 -23.49 4.20 17.80
C ASN A 270 -22.28 4.80 18.53
N GLU A 271 -22.35 6.08 18.90
CA GLU A 271 -21.23 6.80 19.54
C GLU A 271 -20.82 6.24 20.91
N HIS A 272 -21.65 5.41 21.54
CA HIS A 272 -21.37 4.76 22.82
C HIS A 272 -20.90 3.31 22.66
N ASP A 273 -20.69 2.84 21.42
CA ASP A 273 -20.18 1.49 21.18
C ASP A 273 -18.74 1.39 21.69
N THR A 274 -18.54 0.46 22.63
CA THR A 274 -17.26 0.22 23.30
C THR A 274 -16.42 -0.85 22.62
N ASN A 275 -16.86 -1.38 21.48
CA ASN A 275 -16.13 -2.38 20.71
C ASN A 275 -15.20 -1.72 19.67
N ALA A 276 -13.93 -1.53 20.03
CA ALA A 276 -12.91 -0.96 19.15
C ALA A 276 -12.80 -1.69 17.80
N SER A 277 -12.98 -3.03 17.78
CA SER A 277 -12.88 -3.83 16.55
C SER A 277 -13.93 -3.46 15.50
N CYS A 278 -15.14 -3.08 15.92
CA CYS A 278 -16.19 -2.60 15.00
C CYS A 278 -15.77 -1.30 14.32
N TRP A 279 -15.20 -0.36 15.09
CA TRP A 279 -14.68 0.91 14.56
C TRP A 279 -13.51 0.67 13.58
N PHE A 280 -12.57 -0.21 13.92
CA PHE A 280 -11.45 -0.55 13.04
C PHE A 280 -11.89 -1.23 11.74
N ASN A 281 -12.83 -2.19 11.81
CA ASN A 281 -13.35 -2.87 10.62
C ASN A 281 -14.19 -1.94 9.74
N SER A 282 -14.96 -1.02 10.35
CA SER A 282 -15.64 0.07 9.62
C SER A 282 -14.63 0.95 8.90
N ALA A 283 -13.59 1.41 9.59
CA ALA A 283 -12.52 2.21 9.02
C ALA A 283 -11.76 1.50 7.88
N ASN A 284 -11.48 0.20 8.04
CA ASN A 284 -10.86 -0.64 7.02
C ASN A 284 -11.73 -0.71 5.75
N ALA A 285 -13.04 -0.92 5.91
CA ALA A 285 -13.98 -0.95 4.78
C ALA A 285 -14.04 0.40 4.05
N LEU A 286 -14.14 1.51 4.79
CA LEU A 286 -14.13 2.87 4.24
C LEU A 286 -12.83 3.18 3.49
N ARG A 287 -11.68 2.81 4.07
CA ARG A 287 -10.37 2.97 3.42
C ARG A 287 -10.29 2.18 2.11
N TYR A 288 -10.81 0.95 2.08
CA TYR A 288 -10.88 0.13 0.87
C TYR A 288 -11.82 0.72 -0.21
N LEU A 289 -12.81 1.51 0.22
CA LEU A 289 -13.70 2.27 -0.65
C LEU A 289 -13.13 3.65 -1.04
N ASN A 290 -11.89 3.96 -0.64
CA ASN A 290 -11.21 5.25 -0.84
C ASN A 290 -11.87 6.44 -0.12
N GLU A 291 -12.65 6.20 0.93
CA GLU A 291 -13.29 7.24 1.74
C GLU A 291 -12.42 7.56 2.96
N TYR A 292 -11.26 8.15 2.71
CA TYR A 292 -10.18 8.25 3.69
C TYR A 292 -10.46 9.16 4.89
N GLN A 293 -11.24 10.24 4.69
CA GLN A 293 -11.63 11.14 5.78
C GLN A 293 -12.56 10.44 6.77
N GLU A 294 -13.62 9.81 6.27
CA GLU A 294 -14.55 9.02 7.08
C GLU A 294 -13.80 7.87 7.77
N ALA A 295 -12.90 7.18 7.06
CA ALA A 295 -12.07 6.13 7.64
C ALA A 295 -11.20 6.64 8.81
N ALA A 296 -10.57 7.81 8.66
CA ALA A 296 -9.75 8.42 9.71
C ALA A 296 -10.58 8.67 10.98
N GLU A 297 -11.79 9.23 10.85
CA GLU A 297 -12.70 9.46 11.99
C GLU A 297 -13.06 8.14 12.71
N GLN A 298 -13.32 7.07 11.95
CA GLN A 298 -13.62 5.77 12.54
C GLN A 298 -12.40 5.16 13.25
N TYR A 299 -11.19 5.27 12.67
CA TYR A 299 -9.97 4.84 13.35
C TYR A 299 -9.73 5.61 14.64
N GLU A 300 -9.93 6.93 14.65
CA GLU A 300 -9.76 7.76 15.85
C GLU A 300 -10.73 7.35 16.96
N LYS A 301 -11.99 7.06 16.63
CA LYS A 301 -12.98 6.54 17.59
C LYS A 301 -12.55 5.18 18.16
N GLY A 302 -12.10 4.26 17.30
CA GLY A 302 -11.58 2.96 17.75
C GLY A 302 -10.33 3.09 18.61
N LEU A 303 -9.39 3.97 18.25
CA LEU A 303 -8.14 4.22 18.98
C LEU A 303 -8.35 4.97 20.29
N ALA A 304 -9.46 5.72 20.44
CA ALA A 304 -9.87 6.28 21.72
C ALA A 304 -10.28 5.19 22.72
N ILE A 305 -10.76 4.05 22.23
CA ILE A 305 -11.16 2.89 23.03
C ILE A 305 -9.97 1.95 23.27
N ASP A 306 -9.26 1.58 22.20
CA ASP A 306 -8.04 0.76 22.25
C ASP A 306 -6.83 1.50 21.64
N PRO A 307 -6.10 2.29 22.44
CA PRO A 307 -4.97 3.07 21.95
C PRO A 307 -3.72 2.22 21.62
N ASN A 308 -3.72 0.93 21.95
CA ASN A 308 -2.56 0.05 21.79
C ASN A 308 -2.58 -0.77 20.48
N HIS A 309 -3.49 -0.44 19.56
CA HIS A 309 -3.63 -1.14 18.29
C HIS A 309 -2.69 -0.56 17.21
N ALA A 310 -1.50 -1.16 17.03
CA ALA A 310 -0.45 -0.64 16.16
C ALA A 310 -0.88 -0.52 14.68
N GLU A 311 -1.59 -1.52 14.17
CA GLU A 311 -2.08 -1.59 12.79
C GLU A 311 -3.10 -0.49 12.49
N ALA A 312 -3.90 -0.08 13.47
CA ALA A 312 -4.90 0.97 13.35
C ALA A 312 -4.22 2.35 13.34
N TRP A 313 -3.19 2.57 14.16
CA TRP A 313 -2.34 3.75 14.03
C TRP A 313 -1.67 3.83 12.65
N LYS A 314 -1.15 2.72 12.12
CA LYS A 314 -0.58 2.68 10.76
C LYS A 314 -1.63 2.99 9.70
N ASN A 315 -2.82 2.39 9.78
CA ASN A 315 -3.86 2.65 8.78
C ASN A 315 -4.43 4.06 8.88
N LEU A 316 -4.52 4.64 10.09
CA LEU A 316 -4.86 6.05 10.29
C LEU A 316 -3.81 6.97 9.65
N GLY A 317 -2.51 6.65 9.83
CA GLY A 317 -1.42 7.35 9.14
C GLY A 317 -1.56 7.29 7.62
N SER A 318 -1.91 6.13 7.07
CA SER A 318 -2.20 5.98 5.63
C SER A 318 -3.40 6.82 5.18
N CYS A 319 -4.44 6.97 6.00
CA CYS A 319 -5.53 7.89 5.68
C CYS A 319 -5.03 9.35 5.64
N TYR A 320 -4.24 9.76 6.63
CA TYR A 320 -3.66 11.11 6.70
C TYR A 320 -2.74 11.43 5.50
N TYR A 321 -2.00 10.44 5.01
CA TYR A 321 -1.20 10.55 3.79
C TYR A 321 -2.06 10.91 2.56
N GLU A 322 -3.19 10.22 2.37
CA GLU A 322 -4.05 10.38 1.18
C GLU A 322 -4.64 11.79 1.04
N PHE A 323 -4.89 12.49 2.16
CA PHE A 323 -5.30 13.89 2.15
C PHE A 323 -4.21 14.88 2.58
N ARG A 324 -2.93 14.45 2.52
CA ARG A 324 -1.72 15.27 2.65
C ARG A 324 -1.50 15.96 4.01
N ASP A 325 -2.05 15.43 5.09
CA ASP A 325 -1.74 15.88 6.46
C ASP A 325 -0.53 15.10 7.00
N HIS A 326 0.65 15.43 6.44
CA HIS A 326 1.88 14.67 6.66
C HIS A 326 2.40 14.76 8.10
N GLU A 327 2.05 15.81 8.85
CA GLU A 327 2.42 15.93 10.27
C GLU A 327 1.68 14.89 11.13
N LYS A 328 0.36 14.74 10.93
CA LYS A 328 -0.40 13.71 11.64
C LYS A 328 -0.09 12.31 11.15
N GLU A 329 0.19 12.14 9.86
CA GLU A 329 0.68 10.90 9.29
C GLU A 329 1.92 10.38 10.03
N ILE A 330 2.98 11.19 10.11
CA ILE A 330 4.23 10.80 10.79
C ILE A 330 3.98 10.49 12.26
N SER A 331 3.17 11.30 12.96
CA SER A 331 2.79 11.06 14.35
C SER A 331 2.06 9.72 14.54
N CYS A 332 1.22 9.34 13.59
CA CYS A 332 0.53 8.05 13.60
C CYS A 332 1.50 6.89 13.37
N TYR A 333 2.41 6.99 12.40
CA TYR A 333 3.44 5.97 12.20
C TYR A 333 4.39 5.85 13.40
N ASP A 334 4.76 6.96 14.04
CA ASP A 334 5.57 6.95 15.26
C ASP A 334 4.88 6.21 16.41
N LYS A 335 3.58 6.43 16.60
CA LYS A 335 2.78 5.67 17.58
C LYS A 335 2.71 4.19 17.22
N ALA A 336 2.47 3.86 15.95
CA ALA A 336 2.43 2.48 15.48
C ALA A 336 3.76 1.77 15.73
N LEU A 337 4.90 2.40 15.40
CA LEU A 337 6.25 1.86 15.56
C LEU A 337 6.69 1.80 17.03
N LYS A 338 6.17 2.68 17.89
CA LYS A 338 6.38 2.58 19.34
C LYS A 338 5.68 1.36 19.95
N LEU A 339 4.50 1.01 19.43
CA LEU A 339 3.75 -0.18 19.87
C LEU A 339 4.31 -1.47 19.26
N ASN A 340 4.66 -1.44 17.98
CA ASN A 340 5.28 -2.54 17.26
C ASN A 340 6.45 -2.05 16.38
N PRO A 341 7.69 -2.10 16.90
CA PRO A 341 8.88 -1.65 16.16
C PRO A 341 9.18 -2.45 14.88
N LYS A 342 8.56 -3.62 14.70
CA LYS A 342 8.76 -4.50 13.55
C LYS A 342 7.63 -4.40 12.51
N LEU A 343 6.78 -3.38 12.62
CA LEU A 343 5.69 -3.15 11.66
C LEU A 343 6.27 -2.59 10.35
N ALA A 344 6.66 -3.49 9.45
CA ALA A 344 7.34 -3.17 8.18
C ALA A 344 6.58 -2.14 7.32
N GLU A 345 5.24 -2.25 7.24
CA GLU A 345 4.43 -1.27 6.52
C GLU A 345 4.56 0.15 7.08
N ALA A 346 4.57 0.31 8.41
CA ALA A 346 4.72 1.62 9.03
C ALA A 346 6.15 2.18 8.85
N LEU A 347 7.18 1.33 8.93
CA LEU A 347 8.57 1.72 8.63
C LEU A 347 8.69 2.23 7.19
N PHE A 348 8.15 1.47 6.24
CA PHE A 348 8.22 1.80 4.83
C PHE A 348 7.47 3.08 4.51
N SER A 349 6.20 3.19 4.92
CA SER A 349 5.39 4.39 4.68
C SER A 349 6.00 5.64 5.33
N LYS A 350 6.51 5.52 6.57
CA LYS A 350 7.23 6.62 7.21
C LYS A 350 8.49 6.99 6.43
N GLY A 351 9.27 6.00 6.00
CA GLY A 351 10.50 6.21 5.24
C GLY A 351 10.27 6.92 3.91
N ALA A 352 9.23 6.51 3.17
CA ALA A 352 8.81 7.17 1.95
C ALA A 352 8.43 8.64 2.20
N THR A 353 7.60 8.92 3.21
CA THR A 353 7.19 10.30 3.53
C THR A 353 8.38 11.17 3.96
N LEU A 354 9.31 10.63 4.75
CA LEU A 354 10.53 11.34 5.12
C LEU A 354 11.39 11.70 3.89
N SER A 355 11.57 10.79 2.94
CA SER A 355 12.35 11.07 1.73
C SER A 355 11.62 12.01 0.77
N PHE A 356 10.35 11.76 0.45
CA PHE A 356 9.66 12.45 -0.65
C PHE A 356 8.93 13.74 -0.23
N VAL A 357 8.51 13.86 1.03
CA VAL A 357 7.84 15.07 1.54
C VAL A 357 8.82 15.95 2.31
N TYR A 358 9.62 15.35 3.18
CA TYR A 358 10.51 16.10 4.08
C TYR A 358 11.96 16.23 3.58
N ASN A 359 12.30 15.63 2.42
CA ASN A 359 13.66 15.62 1.85
C ASN A 359 14.72 15.08 2.82
N LYS A 360 14.33 14.18 3.71
CA LYS A 360 15.20 13.45 4.63
C LYS A 360 15.57 12.10 4.02
N ASP A 361 16.25 12.14 2.87
CA ASP A 361 16.45 10.97 2.02
C ASP A 361 17.25 9.85 2.71
N ASN A 362 18.28 10.18 3.49
CA ASN A 362 19.04 9.19 4.26
C ASN A 362 18.20 8.51 5.35
N GLU A 363 17.48 9.28 6.18
CA GLU A 363 16.60 8.73 7.23
C GLU A 363 15.48 7.88 6.60
N GLY A 364 14.90 8.38 5.50
CA GLY A 364 13.83 7.69 4.78
C GLY A 364 14.28 6.36 4.19
N LEU A 365 15.44 6.35 3.52
CA LEU A 365 16.03 5.15 2.95
C LEU A 365 16.36 4.12 4.03
N GLU A 366 16.93 4.54 5.16
CA GLU A 366 17.25 3.64 6.27
C GLU A 366 15.99 2.89 6.75
N LEU A 367 14.87 3.60 6.95
CA LEU A 367 13.61 2.98 7.37
C LEU A 367 13.02 2.06 6.29
N MET A 368 13.10 2.42 5.01
CA MET A 368 12.64 1.56 3.91
C MET A 368 13.48 0.28 3.80
N MET A 369 14.79 0.37 4.00
CA MET A 369 15.70 -0.79 4.04
C MET A 369 15.43 -1.68 5.27
N GLN A 370 15.23 -1.09 6.45
CA GLN A 370 14.82 -1.84 7.65
C GLN A 370 13.50 -2.58 7.44
N ALA A 371 12.54 -1.96 6.75
CA ALA A 371 11.27 -2.59 6.42
C ALA A 371 11.46 -3.80 5.50
N LEU A 372 12.33 -3.69 4.48
CA LEU A 372 12.70 -4.77 3.57
C LEU A 372 13.34 -5.95 4.31
N ASP A 373 14.26 -5.69 5.24
CA ASP A 373 14.95 -6.73 6.03
C ASP A 373 13.99 -7.55 6.92
N LEU A 374 12.86 -6.98 7.33
CA LEU A 374 11.84 -7.66 8.13
C LEU A 374 10.85 -8.50 7.29
N GLY A 375 10.82 -8.32 5.97
CA GLY A 375 9.65 -8.52 5.12
C GLY A 375 9.61 -9.76 4.21
N GLU A 376 10.38 -10.82 4.46
CA GLU A 376 10.60 -11.91 3.48
C GLU A 376 9.37 -12.80 3.11
N LYS A 377 8.13 -12.52 3.59
CA LYS A 377 6.92 -13.25 3.12
C LYS A 377 5.65 -12.40 2.91
N ALA A 378 5.29 -11.51 3.83
CA ALA A 378 4.01 -10.76 3.75
C ALA A 378 4.11 -9.48 2.92
N MET A 379 5.30 -8.87 2.86
CA MET A 379 5.54 -7.63 2.12
C MET A 379 5.71 -7.88 0.60
N ILE A 380 6.11 -9.10 0.21
CA ILE A 380 6.40 -9.56 -1.16
C ILE A 380 5.26 -9.28 -2.15
N LEU A 381 4.00 -9.30 -1.71
CA LEU A 381 2.84 -9.11 -2.59
C LEU A 381 2.62 -7.65 -3.04
N ASN A 382 3.22 -6.66 -2.36
CA ASN A 382 3.13 -5.23 -2.71
C ASN A 382 4.48 -4.63 -3.17
N PHE A 383 5.53 -5.45 -3.35
CA PHE A 383 6.92 -4.99 -3.45
C PHE A 383 7.38 -4.33 -4.76
N PRO A 384 6.76 -4.52 -5.96
CA PRO A 384 7.21 -3.78 -7.14
C PRO A 384 7.30 -2.29 -6.84
N PHE A 385 6.21 -1.69 -6.33
CA PHE A 385 6.20 -0.29 -5.95
C PHE A 385 7.16 0.03 -4.81
N GLY A 386 7.43 -0.91 -3.90
CA GLY A 386 8.41 -0.74 -2.83
C GLY A 386 9.83 -0.49 -3.35
N TYR A 387 10.28 -1.33 -4.28
CA TYR A 387 11.60 -1.18 -4.91
C TYR A 387 11.72 0.09 -5.74
N PHE A 388 10.63 0.51 -6.40
CA PHE A 388 10.59 1.79 -7.10
C PHE A 388 10.89 2.97 -6.17
N TRP A 389 10.26 3.03 -4.99
CA TRP A 389 10.50 4.10 -4.03
C TRP A 389 11.91 4.08 -3.43
N ILE A 390 12.47 2.88 -3.20
CA ILE A 390 13.87 2.73 -2.77
C ILE A 390 14.81 3.25 -3.87
N ALA A 391 14.60 2.86 -5.14
CA ALA A 391 15.38 3.34 -6.27
C ALA A 391 15.29 4.89 -6.42
N GLN A 392 14.10 5.46 -6.22
CA GLN A 392 13.90 6.90 -6.21
C GLN A 392 14.67 7.61 -5.09
N ALA A 393 14.70 7.03 -3.88
CA ALA A 393 15.50 7.57 -2.77
C ALA A 393 17.00 7.50 -3.06
N HIS A 394 17.49 6.38 -3.62
CA HIS A 394 18.88 6.26 -4.09
C HIS A 394 19.22 7.28 -5.18
N LYS A 395 18.29 7.56 -6.10
CA LYS A 395 18.46 8.60 -7.13
C LYS A 395 18.66 9.98 -6.52
N LYS A 396 17.85 10.36 -5.51
CA LYS A 396 18.00 11.64 -4.79
C LYS A 396 19.34 11.74 -4.04
N LEU A 397 19.87 10.61 -3.57
CA LEU A 397 21.18 10.52 -2.91
C LEU A 397 22.38 10.41 -3.88
N GLY A 398 22.14 10.29 -5.19
CA GLY A 398 23.20 10.11 -6.19
C GLY A 398 23.82 8.71 -6.23
N ASN A 399 23.17 7.71 -5.63
CA ASN A 399 23.65 6.33 -5.56
C ASN A 399 23.31 5.56 -6.83
N THR A 400 23.97 5.87 -7.95
CA THR A 400 23.57 5.44 -9.30
C THR A 400 23.48 3.92 -9.52
N GLU A 401 24.41 3.15 -8.96
CA GLU A 401 24.40 1.68 -9.08
C GLU A 401 23.20 1.05 -8.37
N GLU A 402 22.87 1.56 -7.18
CA GLU A 402 21.74 1.08 -6.38
C GLU A 402 20.39 1.41 -7.04
N VAL A 403 20.29 2.54 -7.75
CA VAL A 403 19.09 2.86 -8.54
C VAL A 403 18.78 1.73 -9.52
N LEU A 404 19.79 1.28 -10.27
CA LEU A 404 19.64 0.19 -11.23
C LEU A 404 19.35 -1.15 -10.54
N TYR A 405 20.06 -1.43 -9.45
CA TYR A 405 19.83 -2.67 -8.70
C TYR A 405 18.38 -2.79 -8.23
N PHE A 406 17.83 -1.76 -7.57
CA PHE A 406 16.48 -1.81 -7.04
C PHE A 406 15.41 -1.72 -8.13
N ILE A 407 15.60 -0.92 -9.18
CA ILE A 407 14.62 -0.90 -10.27
C ILE A 407 14.56 -2.25 -11.00
N ASP A 408 15.70 -2.93 -11.17
CA ASP A 408 15.75 -4.27 -11.76
C ASP A 408 15.04 -5.29 -10.88
N LYS A 409 15.18 -5.22 -9.55
CA LYS A 409 14.39 -6.05 -8.62
C LYS A 409 12.89 -5.82 -8.74
N GLY A 410 12.45 -4.59 -8.98
CA GLY A 410 11.05 -4.26 -9.24
C GLY A 410 10.56 -4.90 -10.54
N LEU A 411 11.34 -4.76 -11.61
CA LEU A 411 11.03 -5.29 -12.94
C LEU A 411 11.12 -6.81 -13.02
N ASP A 412 11.95 -7.47 -12.20
CA ASP A 412 11.97 -8.93 -12.09
C ASP A 412 10.62 -9.50 -11.60
N ILE A 413 9.86 -8.71 -10.81
CA ILE A 413 8.54 -9.08 -10.30
C ILE A 413 7.44 -8.67 -11.27
N ASP A 414 7.51 -7.45 -11.81
CA ASP A 414 6.54 -6.91 -12.77
C ASP A 414 7.25 -6.35 -14.02
N PRO A 415 7.62 -7.23 -14.99
CA PRO A 415 8.45 -6.84 -16.14
C PRO A 415 7.78 -5.86 -17.11
N GLN A 416 6.46 -5.65 -17.00
CA GLN A 416 5.69 -4.78 -17.89
C GLN A 416 5.24 -3.49 -17.20
N ASN A 417 5.75 -3.21 -15.99
CA ASN A 417 5.39 -2.01 -15.24
C ASN A 417 5.87 -0.73 -15.97
N SER A 418 4.94 0.00 -16.60
CA SER A 418 5.32 1.18 -17.40
C SER A 418 6.08 2.21 -16.57
N SER A 419 5.63 2.52 -15.35
CA SER A 419 6.25 3.55 -14.51
C SER A 419 7.72 3.23 -14.18
N MET A 420 8.04 1.97 -13.90
CA MET A 420 9.43 1.56 -13.67
C MET A 420 10.27 1.57 -14.94
N LEU A 421 9.71 1.11 -16.05
CA LEU A 421 10.40 1.08 -17.33
C LEU A 421 10.69 2.51 -17.83
N ASP A 422 9.74 3.43 -17.66
CA ASP A 422 9.90 4.84 -17.98
C ASP A 422 10.94 5.49 -17.07
N PHE A 423 10.89 5.23 -15.75
CA PHE A 423 11.90 5.68 -14.81
C PHE A 423 13.31 5.18 -15.15
N LYS A 424 13.45 3.89 -15.48
CA LYS A 424 14.73 3.31 -15.90
C LYS A 424 15.22 3.90 -17.22
N THR A 425 14.31 4.17 -18.16
CA THR A 425 14.61 4.84 -19.44
C THR A 425 15.21 6.23 -19.19
N GLU A 426 14.54 7.04 -18.37
CA GLU A 426 14.99 8.40 -18.02
C GLU A 426 16.30 8.39 -17.24
N PHE A 427 16.46 7.44 -16.33
CA PHE A 427 17.68 7.31 -15.56
C PHE A 427 18.87 6.94 -16.45
N LEU A 428 18.75 5.90 -17.28
CA LEU A 428 19.83 5.50 -18.19
C LEU A 428 20.10 6.56 -19.26
N ALA A 429 19.08 7.30 -19.71
CA ALA A 429 19.24 8.42 -20.63
C ALA A 429 20.17 9.52 -20.11
N LEU A 430 20.23 9.72 -18.79
CA LEU A 430 21.08 10.73 -18.14
C LEU A 430 22.47 10.21 -17.75
N HIS A 431 22.63 8.89 -17.65
CA HIS A 431 23.80 8.25 -17.03
C HIS A 431 24.52 7.24 -17.94
N TRP A 432 24.08 7.06 -19.19
CA TRP A 432 24.67 6.06 -20.09
C TRP A 432 26.14 6.34 -20.41
N ASP A 433 26.57 7.60 -20.39
CA ASP A 433 27.93 8.06 -20.67
C ASP A 433 28.83 8.13 -19.42
N ASP A 434 28.30 7.85 -18.23
CA ASP A 434 29.07 7.83 -16.98
C ASP A 434 30.17 6.74 -16.98
N SER A 435 29.93 5.62 -17.67
CA SER A 435 30.92 4.55 -17.84
C SER A 435 30.53 3.57 -18.95
N GLU A 436 31.50 2.78 -19.43
CA GLU A 436 31.26 1.70 -20.40
C GLU A 436 30.25 0.65 -19.91
N ILE A 437 30.21 0.39 -18.60
CA ILE A 437 29.24 -0.55 -18.02
C ILE A 437 27.83 0.03 -18.14
N PHE A 438 27.65 1.32 -17.86
CA PHE A 438 26.37 1.99 -18.01
C PHE A 438 25.95 2.10 -19.48
N LYS A 439 26.88 2.39 -20.39
CA LYS A 439 26.64 2.38 -21.84
C LYS A 439 26.10 1.03 -22.31
N SER A 440 26.75 -0.07 -21.91
CA SER A 440 26.29 -1.43 -22.23
C SER A 440 24.89 -1.72 -21.66
N LYS A 441 24.66 -1.42 -20.37
CA LYS A 441 23.34 -1.62 -19.74
C LYS A 441 22.24 -0.81 -20.41
N ALA A 442 22.55 0.42 -20.81
CA ALA A 442 21.63 1.30 -21.53
C ALA A 442 21.27 0.72 -22.90
N GLN A 443 22.27 0.27 -23.66
CA GLN A 443 22.06 -0.36 -24.97
C GLN A 443 21.18 -1.61 -24.88
N ASP A 444 21.47 -2.50 -23.92
CA ASP A 444 20.68 -3.73 -23.71
C ASP A 444 19.24 -3.38 -23.33
N PHE A 445 19.07 -2.44 -22.39
CA PHE A 445 17.75 -2.06 -21.91
C PHE A 445 16.90 -1.33 -22.96
N PHE A 446 17.48 -0.37 -23.69
CA PHE A 446 16.75 0.33 -24.75
C PHE A 446 16.36 -0.63 -25.88
N SER A 447 17.25 -1.56 -26.24
CA SER A 447 16.92 -2.61 -27.21
C SER A 447 15.73 -3.45 -26.74
N PHE A 448 15.75 -3.90 -25.49
CA PHE A 448 14.64 -4.62 -24.87
C PHE A 448 13.33 -3.82 -24.91
N ARG A 449 13.37 -2.52 -24.53
CA ARG A 449 12.17 -1.68 -24.50
C ARG A 449 11.56 -1.51 -25.89
N ILE A 450 12.39 -1.31 -26.92
CA ILE A 450 11.93 -1.22 -28.31
C ILE A 450 11.24 -2.52 -28.75
N GLU A 451 11.77 -3.69 -28.38
CA GLU A 451 11.14 -4.98 -28.68
C GLU A 451 9.84 -5.21 -27.89
N LEU A 452 9.79 -4.75 -26.65
CA LEU A 452 8.64 -4.91 -25.76
C LEU A 452 7.41 -4.12 -26.23
N ASP A 453 7.59 -2.84 -26.56
CA ASP A 453 6.47 -1.93 -26.81
C ASP A 453 6.71 -0.87 -27.91
N GLY A 454 7.85 -0.90 -28.60
CA GLY A 454 8.17 0.06 -29.65
C GLY A 454 8.49 1.47 -29.14
N ASN A 455 8.95 1.63 -27.89
CA ASN A 455 9.25 2.95 -27.30
C ASN A 455 10.23 3.79 -28.13
N TYR A 456 9.74 4.88 -28.72
CA TYR A 456 10.52 5.79 -29.57
C TYR A 456 11.61 6.56 -28.81
N LYS A 457 11.39 6.89 -27.53
CA LYS A 457 12.38 7.56 -26.69
C LYS A 457 13.59 6.63 -26.44
N SER A 458 13.36 5.34 -26.22
CA SER A 458 14.42 4.34 -26.13
C SER A 458 15.15 4.15 -27.47
N LEU A 459 14.44 4.20 -28.59
CA LEU A 459 15.05 4.20 -29.93
C LEU A 459 16.00 5.40 -30.12
N TYR A 460 15.59 6.60 -29.69
CA TYR A 460 16.44 7.78 -29.70
C TYR A 460 17.72 7.59 -28.91
N TYR A 461 17.62 7.16 -27.65
CA TYR A 461 18.79 7.00 -26.79
C TYR A 461 19.68 5.84 -27.23
N LEU A 462 19.12 4.74 -27.74
CA LEU A 462 19.91 3.66 -28.33
C LEU A 462 20.77 4.17 -29.49
N ILE A 463 20.20 4.98 -30.39
CA ILE A 463 20.97 5.60 -31.48
C ILE A 463 22.06 6.52 -30.92
N LYS A 464 21.75 7.34 -29.89
CA LYS A 464 22.73 8.24 -29.26
C LYS A 464 23.88 7.51 -28.56
N THR A 465 23.65 6.30 -28.05
CA THR A 465 24.70 5.49 -27.44
C THR A 465 25.64 4.85 -28.48
N GLN A 466 25.33 4.93 -29.78
CA GLN A 466 26.19 4.42 -30.85
C GLN A 466 27.13 5.50 -31.36
N ASP A 467 28.40 5.16 -31.56
CA ASP A 467 29.41 6.10 -32.05
C ASP A 467 29.29 6.24 -33.58
N ASP A 468 29.22 7.48 -34.09
CA ASP A 468 29.28 7.86 -35.52
C ASP A 468 28.49 6.97 -36.49
N VAL A 469 27.17 6.88 -36.27
CA VAL A 469 26.26 6.19 -37.20
C VAL A 469 26.04 7.06 -38.45
N ASP A 470 26.47 6.57 -39.61
CA ASP A 470 26.25 7.26 -40.88
C ASP A 470 24.74 7.34 -41.24
N ASN A 471 24.36 8.38 -42.00
CA ASN A 471 22.96 8.64 -42.37
C ASN A 471 22.27 7.44 -43.07
N ARG A 472 23.00 6.59 -43.81
CA ARG A 472 22.42 5.44 -44.49
C ARG A 472 22.06 4.34 -43.49
N THR A 473 22.97 4.03 -42.58
CA THR A 473 22.73 3.06 -41.51
C THR A 473 21.58 3.52 -40.62
N LEU A 474 21.58 4.80 -40.24
CA LEU A 474 20.53 5.40 -39.45
C LEU A 474 19.16 5.34 -40.12
N LEU A 475 19.06 5.74 -41.39
CA LEU A 475 17.79 5.71 -42.13
C LEU A 475 17.23 4.28 -42.24
N ASN A 476 18.09 3.31 -42.54
CA ASN A 476 17.66 1.90 -42.61
C ASN A 476 17.20 1.37 -41.26
N TYR A 477 17.81 1.83 -40.17
CA TYR A 477 17.41 1.45 -38.83
C TYR A 477 16.05 2.05 -38.47
N LEU A 478 15.86 3.36 -38.66
CA LEU A 478 14.60 4.05 -38.39
C LEU A 478 13.43 3.47 -39.21
N LYS A 479 13.66 3.07 -40.46
CA LYS A 479 12.64 2.40 -41.30
C LYS A 479 12.07 1.11 -40.71
N LYS A 480 12.82 0.41 -39.87
CA LYS A 480 12.33 -0.81 -39.20
C LYS A 480 11.33 -0.49 -38.10
N HIS A 481 11.41 0.71 -37.53
CA HIS A 481 10.64 1.09 -36.36
C HIS A 481 9.58 2.18 -36.64
N LEU A 482 9.71 2.93 -37.73
CA LEU A 482 8.81 4.04 -38.07
C LEU A 482 8.04 3.75 -39.36
N SER A 483 6.71 3.69 -39.24
CA SER A 483 5.81 3.51 -40.38
C SER A 483 5.83 4.67 -41.37
N ILE A 484 6.33 5.85 -40.95
CA ILE A 484 6.36 7.06 -41.76
C ILE A 484 7.44 7.05 -42.84
N LEU A 485 8.45 6.17 -42.74
CA LEU A 485 9.63 6.15 -43.61
C LEU A 485 9.58 5.04 -44.68
N GLN A 486 8.39 4.58 -45.07
CA GLN A 486 8.25 3.39 -45.90
C GLN A 486 8.78 3.56 -47.32
N THR A 487 8.67 4.74 -47.92
CA THR A 487 8.95 4.95 -49.35
C THR A 487 10.22 5.75 -49.63
N ILE A 488 10.78 6.43 -48.63
CA ILE A 488 11.98 7.27 -48.79
C ILE A 488 13.18 6.49 -49.33
N LYS A 489 13.74 6.91 -50.46
CA LYS A 489 14.99 6.34 -50.99
C LYS A 489 16.18 7.11 -50.45
N LEU A 490 17.28 6.39 -50.20
CA LEU A 490 18.51 6.98 -49.68
C LEU A 490 19.04 8.10 -50.59
N ASP A 491 19.10 7.85 -51.90
CA ASP A 491 19.62 8.83 -52.86
C ASP A 491 18.74 10.09 -52.92
N THR A 492 17.42 9.94 -52.73
CA THR A 492 16.48 11.06 -52.65
C THR A 492 16.67 11.84 -51.34
N PHE A 493 16.88 11.15 -50.22
CA PHE A 493 17.15 11.80 -48.93
C PHE A 493 18.48 12.57 -48.95
N LEU A 494 19.54 12.00 -49.54
CA LEU A 494 20.83 12.69 -49.67
C LEU A 494 20.75 13.96 -50.54
N GLN A 495 19.75 14.08 -51.41
CA GLN A 495 19.50 15.30 -52.18
C GLN A 495 18.81 16.40 -51.37
N SER A 496 18.13 16.08 -50.27
CA SER A 496 17.27 17.03 -49.55
C SER A 496 18.03 18.00 -48.64
N LYS A 497 19.37 17.94 -48.58
CA LYS A 497 20.24 18.64 -47.60
C LYS A 497 19.91 18.38 -46.12
N VAL A 498 18.88 17.60 -45.82
CA VAL A 498 18.47 17.28 -44.45
C VAL A 498 19.48 16.32 -43.84
N VAL A 499 19.99 16.68 -42.66
CA VAL A 499 20.86 15.82 -41.85
C VAL A 499 20.01 15.13 -40.81
N LEU A 500 19.79 13.82 -40.95
CA LEU A 500 18.85 13.08 -40.11
C LEU A 500 19.28 13.07 -38.63
N ALA A 501 20.59 13.01 -38.39
CA ALA A 501 21.18 13.07 -37.06
C ALA A 501 20.75 14.33 -36.27
N ASP A 502 20.62 15.46 -36.95
CA ASP A 502 20.23 16.75 -36.35
C ASP A 502 18.75 16.77 -35.95
N LEU A 503 17.93 15.93 -36.60
CA LEU A 503 16.49 15.87 -36.35
C LEU A 503 16.09 14.78 -35.37
N LEU A 504 17.00 13.89 -34.95
CA LEU A 504 16.68 12.69 -34.17
C LEU A 504 15.86 12.92 -32.90
N SER A 505 15.95 14.10 -32.28
CA SER A 505 15.15 14.44 -31.11
C SER A 505 13.63 14.44 -31.38
N PHE A 506 13.20 14.40 -32.65
CA PHE A 506 11.79 14.16 -32.99
C PHE A 506 11.24 12.89 -32.35
N LEU A 507 12.08 11.88 -32.15
CA LEU A 507 11.72 10.58 -31.54
C LEU A 507 11.30 10.69 -30.07
N ILE A 508 11.78 11.70 -29.34
CA ILE A 508 11.51 11.87 -27.90
C ILE A 508 10.00 12.01 -27.64
N HIS A 509 9.31 12.74 -28.51
CA HIS A 509 7.87 13.04 -28.41
C HIS A 509 7.07 12.51 -29.60
N TYR A 510 7.58 11.49 -30.28
CA TYR A 510 6.99 11.02 -31.53
C TYR A 510 5.60 10.40 -31.33
N ASP A 511 5.37 9.76 -30.19
CA ASP A 511 4.04 9.28 -29.78
C ASP A 511 3.01 10.43 -29.72
N LYS A 512 3.35 11.55 -29.05
CA LYS A 512 2.51 12.75 -28.99
C LYS A 512 2.29 13.34 -30.38
N TYR A 513 3.34 13.36 -31.20
CA TYR A 513 3.26 13.83 -32.58
C TYR A 513 2.35 12.96 -33.46
N THR A 514 2.38 11.63 -33.33
CA THR A 514 1.49 10.75 -34.11
C THR A 514 0.01 11.00 -33.79
N GLN A 515 -0.31 11.32 -32.54
CA GLN A 515 -1.66 11.77 -32.16
C GLN A 515 -2.02 13.10 -32.83
N PHE A 516 -1.13 14.10 -32.72
CA PHE A 516 -1.31 15.38 -33.42
C PHE A 516 -1.54 15.19 -34.92
N ARG A 517 -0.74 14.35 -35.57
CA ARG A 517 -0.82 14.12 -37.02
C ARG A 517 -2.08 13.38 -37.43
N THR A 518 -2.67 12.58 -36.54
CA THR A 518 -3.99 11.97 -36.74
C THR A 518 -5.09 13.03 -36.77
N ASP A 519 -5.03 14.00 -35.86
CA ASP A 519 -6.00 15.09 -35.76
C ASP A 519 -5.80 16.16 -36.84
N PHE A 520 -4.56 16.36 -37.29
CA PHE A 520 -4.11 17.36 -38.25
C PHE A 520 -3.26 16.72 -39.37
N PRO A 521 -3.90 15.94 -40.27
CA PRO A 521 -3.19 15.30 -41.37
C PRO A 521 -2.65 16.35 -42.35
N GLN A 522 -1.44 16.12 -42.85
CA GLN A 522 -0.78 17.06 -43.79
C GLN A 522 -1.59 17.34 -45.05
N SER A 523 -2.45 16.41 -45.46
CA SER A 523 -3.34 16.55 -46.62
C SER A 523 -4.26 17.77 -46.56
N ARG A 524 -4.49 18.35 -45.37
CA ARG A 524 -5.26 19.59 -45.18
C ARG A 524 -4.67 20.81 -45.89
N TYR A 525 -3.37 20.80 -46.15
CA TYR A 525 -2.69 21.94 -46.75
C TYR A 525 -1.59 21.55 -47.77
N SER A 526 -1.14 20.30 -47.83
CA SER A 526 -0.15 19.87 -48.82
C SER A 526 -0.65 19.94 -50.27
N GLY A 527 -1.97 19.95 -50.48
CA GLY A 527 -2.58 20.14 -51.81
C GLY A 527 -2.23 21.48 -52.48
N HIS A 528 -1.86 22.50 -51.70
CA HIS A 528 -1.41 23.79 -52.23
C HIS A 528 -0.06 23.71 -52.96
N LEU A 529 0.69 22.63 -52.77
CA LEU A 529 1.96 22.35 -53.45
C LEU A 529 1.78 21.54 -54.74
N VAL A 530 0.54 21.31 -55.19
CA VAL A 530 0.27 20.66 -56.48
C VAL A 530 -0.09 21.74 -57.49
N SER A 531 0.60 21.75 -58.63
CA SER A 531 0.33 22.67 -59.72
C SER A 531 0.32 21.95 -61.08
N PRO A 532 -0.11 22.62 -62.16
CA PRO A 532 0.04 22.10 -63.51
C PRO A 532 1.49 21.87 -63.96
N HIS A 533 2.50 22.28 -63.19
CA HIS A 533 3.92 22.23 -63.58
C HIS A 533 4.78 21.34 -62.68
N TYR A 534 4.34 21.09 -61.45
CA TYR A 534 5.07 20.30 -60.46
C TYR A 534 4.13 19.68 -59.42
N TYR A 535 4.62 18.65 -58.74
CA TYR A 535 3.95 18.04 -57.60
C TYR A 535 4.97 17.47 -56.59
N PRO A 536 4.62 17.37 -55.29
CA PRO A 536 5.50 16.76 -54.29
C PRO A 536 5.65 15.25 -54.54
N ALA A 537 6.90 14.77 -54.57
CA ALA A 537 7.18 13.34 -54.55
C ALA A 537 6.73 12.70 -53.23
N LYS A 538 6.64 11.36 -53.15
CA LYS A 538 6.29 10.69 -51.88
C LYS A 538 7.32 10.98 -50.79
N GLU A 539 8.59 10.99 -51.18
CA GLU A 539 9.71 11.28 -50.30
C GLU A 539 9.68 12.72 -49.75
N PHE A 540 9.09 13.67 -50.48
CA PHE A 540 8.88 15.03 -49.99
C PHE A 540 8.00 15.01 -48.73
N LEU A 541 6.89 14.27 -48.77
CA LEU A 541 5.94 14.23 -47.66
C LEU A 541 6.51 13.52 -46.43
N GLU A 542 7.25 12.43 -46.63
CA GLU A 542 7.91 11.73 -45.52
C GLU A 542 8.96 12.62 -44.84
N ILE A 543 9.78 13.37 -45.60
CA ILE A 543 10.78 14.26 -45.01
C ILE A 543 10.14 15.51 -44.39
N PHE A 544 9.07 16.04 -44.98
CA PHE A 544 8.25 17.08 -44.36
C PHE A 544 7.79 16.62 -42.98
N ASP A 545 7.25 15.40 -42.89
CA ASP A 545 6.78 14.84 -41.63
C ASP A 545 7.90 14.71 -40.59
N ILE A 546 9.13 14.39 -40.98
CA ILE A 546 10.28 14.37 -40.05
C ILE A 546 10.58 15.78 -39.52
N ILE A 547 10.64 16.78 -40.40
CA ILE A 547 10.91 18.18 -40.00
C ILE A 547 9.79 18.69 -39.08
N ALA A 548 8.55 18.38 -39.42
CA ALA A 548 7.40 18.75 -38.62
C ALA A 548 7.37 18.03 -37.26
N ALA A 549 7.71 16.74 -37.21
CA ALA A 549 7.86 16.00 -35.96
C ALA A 549 8.98 16.57 -35.09
N TYR A 550 10.10 16.94 -35.70
CA TYR A 550 11.21 17.58 -35.01
C TYR A 550 10.79 18.94 -34.43
N SER A 551 10.13 19.78 -35.23
CA SER A 551 9.54 21.05 -34.80
C SER A 551 8.61 20.87 -33.59
N PHE A 552 7.70 19.90 -33.67
CA PHE A 552 6.75 19.59 -32.60
C PHE A 552 7.46 19.09 -31.33
N SER A 553 8.43 18.20 -31.46
CA SER A 553 9.21 17.68 -30.33
C SER A 553 10.05 18.77 -29.67
N ALA A 554 10.67 19.64 -30.46
CA ALA A 554 11.45 20.77 -29.96
C ALA A 554 10.58 21.77 -29.21
N ALA A 555 9.35 22.02 -29.69
CA ALA A 555 8.37 22.86 -29.03
C ALA A 555 7.93 22.29 -27.67
N ILE A 556 7.69 20.98 -27.58
CA ILE A 556 7.39 20.31 -26.31
C ILE A 556 8.59 20.37 -25.36
N SER A 557 9.82 20.21 -25.87
CA SER A 557 11.03 20.29 -25.05
C SER A 557 11.19 21.68 -24.43
N VAL A 558 10.91 22.75 -25.17
CA VAL A 558 10.90 24.13 -24.64
C VAL A 558 9.90 24.28 -23.50
N TYR A 559 8.70 23.72 -23.63
CA TYR A 559 7.72 23.71 -22.54
C TYR A 559 8.24 22.94 -21.31
N GLU A 560 8.83 21.76 -21.50
CA GLU A 560 9.37 20.95 -20.41
C GLU A 560 10.54 21.65 -19.68
N GLU A 561 11.25 22.56 -20.38
CA GLU A 561 12.28 23.44 -19.82
C GLU A 561 11.71 24.71 -19.14
N GLY A 562 10.38 24.86 -19.10
CA GLY A 562 9.67 25.96 -18.44
C GLY A 562 9.31 27.13 -19.34
N GLY A 563 9.42 26.97 -20.66
CA GLY A 563 9.12 28.03 -21.62
C GLY A 563 7.63 28.30 -21.83
N ASP A 564 7.32 29.53 -22.22
CA ASP A 564 5.95 30.01 -22.43
C ASP A 564 5.44 29.81 -23.87
N SER A 565 4.19 30.20 -24.12
CA SER A 565 3.57 30.10 -25.45
C SER A 565 4.33 30.85 -26.55
N TYR A 566 5.00 31.96 -26.23
CA TYR A 566 5.79 32.72 -27.21
C TYR A 566 7.09 32.00 -27.54
N GLU A 567 7.79 31.47 -26.54
CA GLU A 567 9.02 30.70 -26.75
C GLU A 567 8.75 29.42 -27.54
N ILE A 568 7.67 28.72 -27.21
CA ILE A 568 7.18 27.55 -27.97
C ILE A 568 6.91 27.94 -29.43
N ALA A 569 6.17 29.03 -29.66
CA ALA A 569 5.83 29.47 -31.00
C ALA A 569 7.07 29.85 -31.82
N ASN A 570 8.00 30.62 -31.24
CA ASN A 570 9.26 30.97 -31.89
C ASN A 570 10.08 29.72 -32.23
N LYS A 571 10.11 28.72 -31.34
CA LYS A 571 10.82 27.47 -31.60
C LYS A 571 10.25 26.70 -32.79
N ILE A 572 8.93 26.64 -32.92
CA ILE A 572 8.26 26.02 -34.08
C ILE A 572 8.65 26.79 -35.36
N LEU A 573 8.52 28.11 -35.35
CA LEU A 573 8.86 28.96 -36.50
C LEU A 573 10.31 28.79 -36.95
N ASP A 574 11.26 28.76 -36.02
CA ASP A 574 12.68 28.55 -36.31
C ASP A 574 12.94 27.20 -36.97
N CYS A 575 12.31 26.13 -36.48
CA CYS A 575 12.45 24.79 -37.07
C CYS A 575 11.87 24.75 -38.49
N LEU A 576 10.73 25.39 -38.73
CA LEU A 576 10.04 25.38 -40.02
C LEU A 576 10.72 26.24 -41.10
N LEU A 577 11.69 27.11 -40.76
CA LEU A 577 12.51 27.82 -41.76
C LEU A 577 13.35 26.90 -42.64
N SER A 578 13.54 25.64 -42.24
CA SER A 578 14.21 24.61 -43.03
C SER A 578 13.30 23.94 -44.07
N LEU A 579 11.97 24.08 -43.97
CA LEU A 579 11.04 23.45 -44.92
C LEU A 579 11.32 23.77 -46.40
N PRO A 580 11.69 25.01 -46.80
CA PRO A 580 11.98 25.32 -48.20
C PRO A 580 13.06 24.44 -48.84
N ASP A 581 13.98 23.86 -48.07
CA ASP A 581 15.00 22.93 -48.61
C ASP A 581 14.37 21.73 -49.33
N LEU A 582 13.12 21.38 -48.99
CA LEU A 582 12.36 20.31 -49.65
C LEU A 582 11.93 20.65 -51.08
N ILE A 583 12.00 21.91 -51.53
CA ILE A 583 11.65 22.30 -52.92
C ILE A 583 12.49 21.51 -53.93
N ILE A 584 13.71 21.11 -53.57
CA ILE A 584 14.56 20.30 -54.44
C ILE A 584 13.95 18.92 -54.76
N LEU A 585 13.05 18.43 -53.90
CA LEU A 585 12.36 17.13 -54.04
C LEU A 585 11.03 17.21 -54.79
N LEU A 586 10.62 18.39 -55.26
CA LEU A 586 9.46 18.51 -56.12
C LEU A 586 9.73 17.81 -57.46
N THR A 587 8.76 17.04 -57.93
CA THR A 587 8.81 16.49 -59.28
C THR A 587 8.33 17.56 -60.25
N VAL A 588 9.18 17.93 -61.21
CA VAL A 588 8.86 18.91 -62.26
C VAL A 588 8.44 18.13 -63.50
N LEU A 589 7.35 18.54 -64.13
CA LEU A 589 6.86 17.91 -65.35
C LEU A 589 7.78 18.23 -66.54
N ASP A 590 7.86 17.31 -67.49
CA ASP A 590 8.71 17.46 -68.67
C ASP A 590 8.22 18.58 -69.61
N ASP A 591 9.12 19.08 -70.47
CA ASP A 591 8.84 20.02 -71.57
C ASP A 591 8.22 21.39 -71.21
N LEU A 592 8.49 21.91 -69.99
CA LEU A 592 8.03 23.25 -69.59
C LEU A 592 8.71 24.39 -70.35
N THR A 593 7.92 25.34 -70.86
CA THR A 593 8.43 26.59 -71.46
C THR A 593 9.03 27.51 -70.39
N LYS A 594 9.75 28.56 -70.81
CA LYS A 594 10.25 29.58 -69.87
C LYS A 594 9.10 30.26 -69.10
N GLN A 595 7.96 30.48 -69.77
CA GLN A 595 6.79 31.10 -69.16
C GLN A 595 6.16 30.17 -68.10
N ASP A 596 6.01 28.88 -68.40
CA ASP A 596 5.49 27.88 -67.44
C ASP A 596 6.37 27.77 -66.19
N LYS A 597 7.70 27.81 -66.38
CA LYS A 597 8.65 27.80 -65.26
C LYS A 597 8.52 29.04 -64.39
N MET A 598 8.35 30.22 -64.98
CA MET A 598 8.14 31.46 -64.23
C MET A 598 6.81 31.41 -63.46
N GLU A 599 5.75 30.90 -64.08
CA GLU A 599 4.46 30.69 -63.42
C GLU A 599 4.58 29.71 -62.24
N ALA A 600 5.27 28.59 -62.42
CA ALA A 600 5.53 27.62 -61.35
C ALA A 600 6.25 28.25 -60.14
N VAL A 601 7.25 29.11 -60.38
CA VAL A 601 7.96 29.84 -59.32
C VAL A 601 7.03 30.82 -58.60
N ILE A 602 6.20 31.58 -59.33
CA ILE A 602 5.21 32.50 -58.74
C ILE A 602 4.23 31.74 -57.84
N ILE A 603 3.75 30.58 -58.29
CA ILE A 603 2.87 29.72 -57.47
C ILE A 603 3.59 29.27 -56.20
N LEU A 604 4.83 28.77 -56.29
CA LEU A 604 5.59 28.33 -55.11
C LEU A 604 5.81 29.44 -54.08
N ILE A 605 6.23 30.62 -54.53
CA ILE A 605 6.46 31.78 -53.65
C ILE A 605 5.18 32.15 -52.90
N ARG A 606 4.02 31.98 -53.53
CA ARG A 606 2.73 32.29 -52.91
C ARG A 606 2.24 31.18 -51.98
N GLU A 607 2.30 29.93 -52.41
CA GLU A 607 1.62 28.82 -51.74
C GLU A 607 2.51 28.10 -50.70
N PHE A 608 3.82 28.06 -50.88
CA PHE A 608 4.71 27.37 -49.96
C PHE A 608 4.74 28.03 -48.56
N PRO A 609 4.81 29.37 -48.44
CA PRO A 609 4.70 30.03 -47.13
C PRO A 609 3.37 29.72 -46.43
N ASN A 610 2.26 29.65 -47.16
CA ASN A 610 0.96 29.27 -46.59
C ASN A 610 0.98 27.88 -45.97
N VAL A 611 1.72 26.94 -46.56
CA VAL A 611 1.89 25.59 -46.00
C VAL A 611 2.66 25.62 -44.69
N ALA A 612 3.78 26.35 -44.63
CA ALA A 612 4.58 26.47 -43.41
C ALA A 612 3.78 27.15 -42.28
N ILE A 613 3.06 28.23 -42.59
CA ILE A 613 2.23 28.96 -41.62
C ILE A 613 1.10 28.08 -41.10
N ARG A 614 0.41 27.31 -41.97
CA ARG A 614 -0.65 26.40 -41.54
C ARG A 614 -0.15 25.28 -40.64
N GLU A 615 1.03 24.74 -40.93
CA GLU A 615 1.66 23.74 -40.06
C GLU A 615 2.01 24.35 -38.70
N PHE A 616 2.63 25.54 -38.69
CA PHE A 616 2.90 26.32 -37.48
C PHE A 616 1.64 26.53 -36.64
N SER A 617 0.58 27.10 -37.21
CA SER A 617 -0.66 27.40 -36.49
C SER A 617 -1.32 26.13 -35.95
N SER A 618 -1.27 25.02 -36.70
CA SER A 618 -1.83 23.75 -36.26
C SER A 618 -1.06 23.18 -35.06
N GLN A 619 0.27 23.16 -35.13
CA GLN A 619 1.11 22.69 -34.02
C GLN A 619 0.93 23.57 -32.78
N LEU A 620 1.04 24.89 -32.93
CA LEU A 620 0.94 25.83 -31.82
C LEU A 620 -0.42 25.73 -31.13
N GLY A 621 -1.51 25.77 -31.90
CA GLY A 621 -2.86 25.67 -31.34
C GLY A 621 -3.10 24.34 -30.61
N TYR A 622 -2.56 23.24 -31.13
CA TYR A 622 -2.66 21.93 -30.48
C TYR A 622 -1.88 21.86 -29.18
N ILE A 623 -0.62 22.29 -29.20
CA ILE A 623 0.29 22.24 -28.05
C ILE A 623 -0.24 23.15 -26.94
N VAL A 624 -0.49 24.42 -27.24
CA VAL A 624 -1.00 25.40 -26.26
C VAL A 624 -2.34 24.95 -25.68
N GLY A 625 -3.25 24.44 -26.52
CA GLY A 625 -4.56 23.97 -26.07
C GLY A 625 -4.49 22.71 -25.21
N ARG A 626 -3.58 21.78 -25.47
CA ARG A 626 -3.42 20.56 -24.64
C ARG A 626 -2.65 20.79 -23.35
N LEU A 627 -1.73 21.75 -23.34
CA LEU A 627 -0.90 22.09 -22.19
C LEU A 627 -1.51 23.20 -21.31
N ASP A 628 -2.73 23.65 -21.63
CA ASP A 628 -3.46 24.70 -20.92
C ASP A 628 -2.64 25.99 -20.74
N LEU A 629 -1.90 26.36 -21.80
CA LEU A 629 -1.07 27.55 -21.84
C LEU A 629 -1.86 28.76 -22.35
N GLU A 630 -1.38 29.97 -22.05
CA GLU A 630 -2.03 31.19 -22.52
C GLU A 630 -2.04 31.24 -24.06
N PRO A 631 -3.21 31.45 -24.69
CA PRO A 631 -3.30 31.53 -26.14
C PRO A 631 -2.61 32.79 -26.65
N VAL A 632 -1.83 32.63 -27.70
CA VAL A 632 -1.15 33.71 -28.39
C VAL A 632 -1.70 33.84 -29.81
N ASN A 633 -1.84 35.08 -30.27
CA ASN A 633 -2.28 35.36 -31.63
C ASN A 633 -1.13 35.11 -32.60
N THR A 634 -1.36 34.26 -33.60
CA THR A 634 -0.33 33.89 -34.58
C THR A 634 0.19 35.08 -35.36
N ASP A 635 -0.67 36.06 -35.65
CA ASP A 635 -0.31 37.26 -36.42
C ASP A 635 0.64 38.17 -35.65
N ASP A 636 0.61 38.11 -34.31
CA ASP A 636 1.49 38.92 -33.45
C ASP A 636 2.88 38.30 -33.29
N ILE A 637 3.05 37.01 -33.62
CA ILE A 637 4.30 36.26 -33.47
C ILE A 637 5.06 36.17 -34.81
N ILE A 638 4.34 35.97 -35.91
CA ILE A 638 4.93 35.87 -37.24
C ILE A 638 5.46 37.25 -37.65
N SER A 639 6.75 37.49 -37.40
CA SER A 639 7.39 38.76 -37.76
C SER A 639 7.60 38.92 -39.27
N ASP A 640 7.57 40.16 -39.76
CA ASP A 640 7.92 40.51 -41.14
C ASP A 640 9.30 39.94 -41.53
N LYS A 641 10.28 40.01 -40.62
CA LYS A 641 11.62 39.46 -40.82
C LYS A 641 11.61 37.96 -41.09
N TRP A 642 10.78 37.20 -40.36
CA TRP A 642 10.67 35.76 -40.55
C TRP A 642 9.99 35.44 -41.88
N LEU A 643 8.93 36.16 -42.24
CA LEU A 643 8.25 36.01 -43.52
C LEU A 643 9.16 36.35 -44.70
N ASP A 644 9.92 37.44 -44.62
CA ASP A 644 10.87 37.84 -45.65
C ASP A 644 11.94 36.76 -45.86
N GLN A 645 12.48 36.23 -44.76
CA GLN A 645 13.46 35.13 -44.81
C GLN A 645 12.86 33.87 -45.46
N LEU A 646 11.63 33.51 -45.11
CA LEU A 646 10.96 32.35 -45.69
C LEU A 646 10.71 32.54 -47.19
N HIS A 647 10.19 33.70 -47.61
CA HIS A 647 9.94 34.02 -49.01
C HIS A 647 11.24 34.02 -49.82
N GLU A 648 12.31 34.61 -49.29
CA GLU A 648 13.62 34.63 -49.93
C GLU A 648 14.17 33.20 -50.12
N ASN A 649 14.07 32.36 -49.10
CA ASN A 649 14.49 30.95 -49.18
C ASN A 649 13.71 30.20 -50.26
N VAL A 650 12.38 30.35 -50.29
CA VAL A 650 11.51 29.72 -51.29
C VAL A 650 11.86 30.22 -52.70
N TYR A 651 12.01 31.54 -52.89
CA TYR A 651 12.36 32.14 -54.18
C TYR A 651 13.68 31.57 -54.72
N ASN A 652 14.74 31.64 -53.91
CA ASN A 652 16.08 31.23 -54.31
C ASN A 652 16.14 29.74 -54.70
N LEU A 653 15.47 28.88 -53.91
CA LEU A 653 15.43 27.45 -54.18
C LEU A 653 14.53 27.10 -55.37
N ALA A 654 13.41 27.81 -55.56
CA ALA A 654 12.52 27.61 -56.69
C ALA A 654 13.20 28.01 -58.02
N ILE A 655 13.85 29.18 -58.09
CA ILE A 655 14.62 29.62 -59.28
C ILE A 655 15.66 28.57 -59.66
N LYS A 656 16.40 28.07 -58.67
CA LYS A 656 17.39 27.00 -58.88
C LYS A 656 16.76 25.70 -59.36
N LYS A 657 15.64 25.29 -58.78
CA LYS A 657 14.91 24.05 -59.14
C LYS A 657 14.41 24.08 -60.59
N PHE A 658 13.87 25.21 -61.03
CA PHE A 658 13.35 25.38 -62.40
C PHE A 658 14.42 25.81 -63.41
N LYS A 659 15.68 26.01 -62.97
CA LYS A 659 16.82 26.42 -63.81
C LYS A 659 16.51 27.74 -64.55
N LEU A 660 15.98 28.71 -63.84
CA LEU A 660 15.81 30.08 -64.33
C LEU A 660 17.08 30.88 -63.99
N GLU A 661 17.54 31.68 -64.95
CA GLU A 661 18.66 32.63 -64.79
C GLU A 661 18.18 33.97 -64.26
#